data_AF-A0A226D1K1-F1
#
_entry.id   AF-A0A226D1K1-F1
#
_cell.length_a   1.000
_cell.length_b   1.000
_cell.length_c   1.000
_cell.angle_alpha   90.00
_cell.angle_beta   90.00
_cell.angle_gamma   90.00
#
_symmetry.space_group_name_H-M   'P 1'
#
loop_
_entity.id
_entity.type
_entity.pdbx_description
1 polymer ?
#
loop_
_entity_poly.entity_id
_entity_poly.type
_entity_poly.pdbx_seq_one_letter_code
_entity_poly.pdbx_strand_id
1 'polypeptide(L)'
;MDELVETVITWGGDEVIFAFIYLITPHLFLFTVKDVAADKISGSDGQDEFDFIIVGAGSSGCVLADKLSEGGNFTVLVLEAGGYPSPVQSLPTLAYSMFNQPGTDWKYDTEPQVGAAKGSISNKMAWPSGKGFGGSSMINGMIYVRGNVQGFDDLAEKTGDKRWSLDNLLKYYKELENYEGWYNTGGDADQHGHEGLLSIQKSSLAPFVENLMRAGEELGYRERDPNPGGPNTEGFAKMDLYLTENGRRSDAYHNFLKPVMPRANLAVRRFSHVTEILFRPNTTVGVRYLNNGKTFDVKARKEVILSTGAIGTPQILMLSGIGPKHHLDELGIPTRLDLPVGEYLQDKYGAMIGPFQVARHKSLIVGRDLTAAGLLEWLKRGTGPLKTALSQATHAHISKSARLDNRISAPDVHTYILTIPLNKELEKRVQETFNWKEETLQFFAEGAKSDSFIQMVCLERPLGRGVVRLRNRSPLSNPSINPKYFQDERDCRAIVEGLQFAVDVVENTTAFADIDGHLAPIQFPACVDVPFKSTAYYECLARHVTVTAYKYSGTAPIGRDDGTDVDAVVDTRLRSQYGHNFLASWRNLPGRIRSNVAHSTSTVKPIGQTSHTLTLRLVSHTWNDFILSLPVPRNRLNPNPLSTTGGVVPYRELTSLCLNLVSPELARSIFFQFHSSGRLISSHVRHVFSQFSPEIQFVSVHGVGSLLHNVLLRWAPNLRKIVLVMDDKINSLRSRVDRAAEIEGHGRTPIKPMLETIHYIRADVERFLTPRCTAKMQDFVQEITTAAVNLKDFIIRDAFCPMLSGKVVLKKLKCNWYQPGEKLPISGLGYLTKLLEAAADSLEELELSGTFEVETSLDALKVGFALPRMRKLKSFKNWRVDVFE
;
A
#
# COMPACT_ATOMS: atom_id res chain seq x y z
N MET A 1 13.20 10.75 -5.79
CA MET A 1 12.29 10.72 -6.94
C MET A 1 12.84 11.64 -8.00
N ASP A 2 13.08 12.88 -7.65
CA ASP A 2 13.59 13.92 -8.53
C ASP A 2 15.05 13.63 -8.96
N GLU A 3 15.90 13.15 -8.04
CA GLU A 3 17.22 12.55 -8.34
C GLU A 3 17.16 11.46 -9.44
N LEU A 4 16.06 10.67 -9.48
CA LEU A 4 15.85 9.61 -10.46
C LEU A 4 15.45 10.19 -11.82
N VAL A 5 14.67 11.29 -11.81
CA VAL A 5 14.28 12.04 -13.01
C VAL A 5 15.49 12.73 -13.63
N GLU A 6 16.35 13.37 -12.82
CA GLU A 6 17.62 13.92 -13.28
C GLU A 6 18.52 12.85 -13.89
N THR A 7 18.70 11.69 -13.22
CA THR A 7 19.52 10.59 -13.75
C THR A 7 18.99 10.10 -15.11
N VAL A 8 17.67 9.98 -15.25
CA VAL A 8 17.00 9.53 -16.48
C VAL A 8 17.05 10.56 -17.60
N ILE A 9 17.06 11.86 -17.28
CA ILE A 9 17.19 12.94 -18.26
C ILE A 9 18.66 13.15 -18.69
N THR A 10 19.62 13.03 -17.78
CA THR A 10 21.04 13.28 -18.04
C THR A 10 21.75 12.14 -18.76
N TRP A 11 21.38 10.88 -18.52
CA TRP A 11 22.06 9.71 -19.12
C TRP A 11 21.47 9.27 -20.48
N GLY A 12 20.34 9.84 -20.92
CA GLY A 12 19.99 9.93 -22.35
C GLY A 12 19.88 8.63 -23.16
N GLY A 13 19.29 7.55 -22.64
CA GLY A 13 19.06 6.33 -23.44
C GLY A 13 18.22 5.26 -22.74
N ASP A 14 17.84 4.21 -23.48
CA ASP A 14 17.08 3.07 -22.92
C ASP A 14 17.92 2.21 -21.96
N GLU A 15 19.26 2.26 -22.08
CA GLU A 15 20.20 1.70 -21.10
C GLU A 15 19.92 2.18 -19.67
N VAL A 16 19.35 3.38 -19.48
CA VAL A 16 19.07 3.93 -18.15
C VAL A 16 17.95 3.17 -17.44
N ILE A 17 17.01 2.53 -18.16
CA ILE A 17 16.02 1.64 -17.52
C ILE A 17 16.58 0.26 -17.22
N PHE A 18 17.50 -0.27 -18.04
CA PHE A 18 18.27 -1.45 -17.65
C PHE A 18 19.08 -1.17 -16.38
N ALA A 19 19.84 -0.07 -16.36
CA ALA A 19 20.57 0.40 -15.18
C ALA A 19 19.63 0.57 -13.97
N PHE A 20 18.46 1.21 -14.13
CA PHE A 20 17.49 1.35 -13.06
C PHE A 20 17.00 0.01 -12.51
N ILE A 21 16.67 -0.97 -13.36
CA ILE A 21 16.19 -2.29 -12.93
C ILE A 21 17.30 -3.08 -12.22
N TYR A 22 18.55 -3.03 -12.70
CA TYR A 22 19.72 -3.58 -11.99
C TYR A 22 19.98 -2.85 -10.66
N LEU A 23 19.78 -1.54 -10.61
CA LEU A 23 19.97 -0.70 -9.43
C LEU A 23 18.83 -0.78 -8.42
N ILE A 24 17.73 -1.50 -8.68
CA ILE A 24 16.65 -1.76 -7.70
C ILE A 24 17.24 -2.32 -6.40
N THR A 25 18.07 -3.37 -6.47
CA THR A 25 18.59 -4.04 -5.27
C THR A 25 19.52 -3.11 -4.46
N PRO A 26 20.52 -2.42 -5.05
CA PRO A 26 21.25 -1.34 -4.37
C PRO A 26 20.37 -0.20 -3.82
N HIS A 27 19.36 0.24 -4.57
CA HIS A 27 18.48 1.35 -4.16
C HIS A 27 17.62 0.97 -2.95
N LEU A 28 16.99 -0.21 -2.96
CA LEU A 28 16.21 -0.72 -1.83
C LEU A 28 17.09 -0.92 -0.58
N PHE A 29 18.33 -1.41 -0.77
CA PHE A 29 19.29 -1.53 0.32
C PHE A 29 19.66 -0.16 0.91
N LEU A 30 20.06 0.82 0.08
CA LEU A 30 20.42 2.17 0.51
C LEU A 30 19.24 2.92 1.15
N PHE A 31 18.02 2.74 0.62
CA PHE A 31 16.79 3.26 1.22
C PHE A 31 16.57 2.66 2.63
N THR A 32 16.68 1.33 2.76
CA THR A 32 16.54 0.63 4.05
C THR A 32 17.61 1.08 5.05
N VAL A 33 18.87 1.25 4.63
CA VAL A 33 19.96 1.73 5.50
C VAL A 33 19.71 3.17 5.98
N LYS A 34 19.26 4.07 5.09
CA LYS A 34 18.84 5.44 5.47
C LYS A 34 17.67 5.40 6.46
N ASP A 35 16.71 4.50 6.26
CA ASP A 35 15.50 4.43 7.08
C ASP A 35 15.76 3.85 8.50
N VAL A 36 16.62 2.84 8.61
CA VAL A 36 17.14 2.32 9.89
C VAL A 36 17.95 3.38 10.63
N ALA A 37 18.75 4.19 9.91
CA ALA A 37 19.50 5.27 10.52
C ALA A 37 18.58 6.37 11.09
N ALA A 38 17.50 6.71 10.37
CA ALA A 38 16.48 7.65 10.86
C ALA A 38 15.75 7.12 12.11
N ASP A 39 15.36 5.84 12.12
CA ASP A 39 14.67 5.21 13.27
C ASP A 39 15.48 5.30 14.58
N LYS A 40 16.79 5.05 14.50
CA LYS A 40 17.73 5.16 15.63
C LYS A 40 17.85 6.58 16.19
N ILE A 41 17.54 7.60 15.40
CA ILE A 41 17.61 9.01 15.80
C ILE A 41 16.28 9.46 16.43
N SER A 42 15.13 8.98 15.95
CA SER A 42 13.82 9.32 16.52
C SER A 42 13.60 8.78 17.94
N GLY A 43 14.17 7.61 18.25
CA GLY A 43 13.94 6.93 19.52
C GLY A 43 12.53 6.35 19.67
N SER A 44 12.29 5.59 20.75
CA SER A 44 10.97 5.07 21.09
C SER A 44 10.18 6.05 21.94
N ASP A 45 8.89 6.21 21.63
CA ASP A 45 7.92 6.80 22.55
C ASP A 45 7.88 5.99 23.86
N GLY A 46 8.06 6.67 25.01
CA GLY A 46 8.16 6.05 26.33
C GLY A 46 6.84 5.55 26.92
N GLN A 47 5.96 4.96 26.10
CA GLN A 47 4.74 4.30 26.53
C GLN A 47 4.93 2.78 26.54
N ASP A 48 4.78 2.18 27.72
CA ASP A 48 4.96 0.74 27.94
C ASP A 48 3.64 -0.05 27.94
N GLU A 49 2.48 0.60 27.75
CA GLU A 49 1.18 -0.05 27.81
C GLU A 49 0.08 0.60 26.93
N PHE A 50 -0.56 -0.22 26.09
CA PHE A 50 -1.61 0.17 25.14
C PHE A 50 -2.90 -0.63 25.37
N ASP A 51 -4.04 -0.26 24.76
CA ASP A 51 -5.22 -1.14 24.79
C ASP A 51 -5.03 -2.34 23.86
N PHE A 52 -4.55 -2.08 22.64
CA PHE A 52 -4.29 -3.08 21.61
C PHE A 52 -2.83 -3.03 21.15
N ILE A 53 -2.20 -4.19 21.02
CA ILE A 53 -0.92 -4.34 20.31
C ILE A 53 -1.15 -5.17 19.06
N ILE A 54 -0.92 -4.58 17.89
CA ILE A 54 -0.92 -5.24 16.59
C ILE A 54 0.53 -5.60 16.25
N VAL A 55 0.80 -6.89 16.04
CA VAL A 55 2.12 -7.41 15.69
C VAL A 55 2.16 -7.67 14.19
N GLY A 56 2.98 -6.93 13.46
CA GLY A 56 3.07 -6.92 12.00
C GLY A 56 2.13 -5.89 11.37
N ALA A 57 2.70 -4.94 10.63
CA ALA A 57 1.98 -3.93 9.83
C ALA A 57 1.75 -4.42 8.40
N GLY A 58 1.43 -5.71 8.23
CA GLY A 58 1.06 -6.27 6.92
C GLY A 58 -0.36 -5.91 6.50
N SER A 59 -0.84 -6.52 5.41
CA SER A 59 -2.14 -6.21 4.79
C SER A 59 -3.30 -6.11 5.79
N SER A 60 -3.39 -7.06 6.72
CA SER A 60 -4.42 -7.11 7.75
C SER A 60 -4.12 -6.18 8.94
N GLY A 61 -2.83 -6.02 9.28
CA GLY A 61 -2.37 -5.18 10.40
C GLY A 61 -2.60 -3.68 10.17
N CYS A 62 -2.40 -3.19 8.93
CA CYS A 62 -2.70 -1.81 8.57
C CYS A 62 -4.19 -1.45 8.74
N VAL A 63 -5.08 -2.40 8.45
CA VAL A 63 -6.54 -2.22 8.48
C VAL A 63 -7.05 -2.27 9.92
N LEU A 64 -6.52 -3.19 10.73
CA LEU A 64 -6.73 -3.21 12.18
C LEU A 64 -6.26 -1.90 12.83
N ALA A 65 -5.15 -1.32 12.36
CA ALA A 65 -4.64 -0.06 12.89
C ALA A 65 -5.58 1.12 12.60
N ASP A 66 -6.22 1.19 11.42
CA ASP A 66 -7.33 2.12 11.19
C ASP A 66 -8.50 1.83 12.14
N LYS A 67 -9.11 0.64 12.05
CA LYS A 67 -10.38 0.33 12.72
C LYS A 67 -10.33 0.28 14.25
N LEU A 68 -9.16 0.03 14.85
CA LEU A 68 -9.00 0.08 16.31
C LEU A 68 -8.59 1.46 16.83
N SER A 69 -8.02 2.34 16.00
CA SER A 69 -7.72 3.72 16.39
C SER A 69 -8.84 4.72 16.05
N GLU A 70 -9.84 4.30 15.28
CA GLU A 70 -11.00 5.07 14.86
C GLU A 70 -11.77 5.66 16.07
N GLY A 71 -12.19 6.92 15.96
CA GLY A 71 -12.88 7.65 17.02
C GLY A 71 -12.04 7.99 18.28
N GLY A 72 -10.77 7.60 18.35
CA GLY A 72 -9.88 7.93 19.47
C GLY A 72 -10.06 7.13 20.77
N ASN A 73 -11.00 6.16 20.78
CA ASN A 73 -11.48 5.50 22.02
C ASN A 73 -10.48 4.53 22.69
N PHE A 74 -9.44 4.09 21.96
CA PHE A 74 -8.47 3.11 22.42
C PHE A 74 -7.06 3.53 22.01
N THR A 75 -6.04 3.28 22.85
CA THR A 75 -4.64 3.43 22.40
C THR A 75 -4.17 2.15 21.72
N VAL A 76 -3.61 2.30 20.52
CA VAL A 76 -3.18 1.19 19.65
C VAL A 76 -1.69 1.32 19.40
N LEU A 77 -0.96 0.23 19.53
CA LEU A 77 0.44 0.11 19.12
C LEU A 77 0.55 -0.86 17.94
N VAL A 78 1.27 -0.47 16.90
CA VAL A 78 1.67 -1.34 15.80
C VAL A 78 3.18 -1.56 15.88
N LEU A 79 3.61 -2.83 15.88
CA LEU A 79 5.02 -3.24 15.85
C LEU A 79 5.33 -3.91 14.51
N GLU A 80 6.20 -3.31 13.69
CA GLU A 80 6.61 -3.87 12.39
C GLU A 80 8.12 -4.15 12.35
N ALA A 81 8.52 -5.31 11.81
CA ALA A 81 9.91 -5.75 11.75
C ALA A 81 10.74 -5.10 10.62
N GLY A 82 10.10 -4.54 9.60
CA GLY A 82 10.74 -3.71 8.57
C GLY A 82 10.52 -2.20 8.75
N GLY A 83 10.74 -1.45 7.67
CA GLY A 83 10.65 0.02 7.63
C GLY A 83 9.50 0.54 6.76
N TYR A 84 9.67 1.76 6.24
CA TYR A 84 8.81 2.27 5.17
C TYR A 84 9.07 1.54 3.83
N PRO A 85 8.05 1.39 2.97
CA PRO A 85 8.28 0.98 1.58
C PRO A 85 9.00 2.07 0.77
N SER A 86 9.88 1.65 -0.14
CA SER A 86 10.49 2.52 -1.13
C SER A 86 9.47 2.97 -2.19
N PRO A 87 9.56 4.21 -2.73
CA PRO A 87 8.73 4.65 -3.85
C PRO A 87 8.75 3.72 -5.08
N VAL A 88 9.82 2.94 -5.28
CA VAL A 88 9.95 1.97 -6.36
C VAL A 88 8.94 0.82 -6.23
N GLN A 89 8.59 0.40 -5.01
CA GLN A 89 7.59 -0.65 -4.76
C GLN A 89 6.17 -0.24 -5.22
N SER A 90 5.91 1.06 -5.45
CA SER A 90 4.64 1.53 -6.02
C SER A 90 4.48 1.29 -7.52
N LEU A 91 5.54 0.91 -8.26
CA LEU A 91 5.51 0.70 -9.72
C LEU A 91 4.93 -0.68 -10.06
N PRO A 92 3.77 -0.77 -10.74
CA PRO A 92 3.12 -2.04 -11.07
C PRO A 92 4.00 -3.04 -11.84
N THR A 93 4.69 -2.59 -12.88
CA THR A 93 5.48 -3.47 -13.77
C THR A 93 6.70 -4.09 -13.08
N LEU A 94 7.13 -3.55 -11.94
CA LEU A 94 8.30 -4.06 -11.20
C LEU A 94 7.94 -5.06 -10.09
N ALA A 95 6.69 -5.53 -10.00
CA ALA A 95 6.21 -6.39 -8.91
C ALA A 95 7.11 -7.61 -8.63
N TYR A 96 7.37 -8.47 -9.63
CA TYR A 96 8.22 -9.66 -9.46
C TYR A 96 9.71 -9.32 -9.21
N SER A 97 10.16 -8.11 -9.56
CA SER A 97 11.51 -7.62 -9.23
C SER A 97 11.66 -7.23 -7.76
N MET A 98 10.56 -7.12 -7.01
CA MET A 98 10.57 -6.89 -5.55
C MET A 98 10.80 -8.18 -4.74
N PHE A 99 10.76 -9.36 -5.37
CA PHE A 99 10.96 -10.63 -4.69
C PHE A 99 12.44 -10.88 -4.35
N ASN A 100 12.63 -11.48 -3.17
CA ASN A 100 13.93 -11.81 -2.60
C ASN A 100 14.85 -10.58 -2.37
N GLN A 101 14.25 -9.41 -2.20
CA GLN A 101 14.97 -8.15 -1.98
C GLN A 101 15.41 -7.98 -0.51
N PRO A 102 16.71 -7.75 -0.23
CA PRO A 102 17.20 -7.58 1.13
C PRO A 102 16.54 -6.37 1.84
N GLY A 103 15.95 -6.62 3.01
CA GLY A 103 15.34 -5.58 3.86
C GLY A 103 13.84 -5.42 3.68
N THR A 104 13.35 -5.49 2.44
CA THR A 104 11.91 -5.38 2.09
C THR A 104 11.20 -6.72 1.90
N ASP A 105 11.94 -7.82 1.84
CA ASP A 105 11.46 -9.20 1.83
C ASP A 105 12.02 -9.98 3.04
N TRP A 106 11.26 -10.93 3.56
CA TRP A 106 11.72 -11.92 4.55
C TRP A 106 12.63 -13.00 3.96
N LYS A 107 12.59 -13.20 2.63
CA LYS A 107 13.40 -14.19 1.91
C LYS A 107 13.27 -15.59 2.51
N TYR A 108 12.05 -16.10 2.63
CA TYR A 108 11.85 -17.49 3.03
C TYR A 108 12.18 -18.42 1.87
N ASP A 109 12.66 -19.62 2.19
CA ASP A 109 12.87 -20.72 1.24
C ASP A 109 12.12 -21.95 1.76
N THR A 110 11.59 -22.77 0.86
CA THR A 110 11.12 -24.11 1.25
C THR A 110 12.29 -25.00 1.67
N GLU A 111 11.98 -26.09 2.38
CA GLU A 111 12.84 -27.27 2.37
C GLU A 111 12.83 -27.95 0.98
N PRO A 112 13.84 -28.78 0.66
CA PRO A 112 13.94 -29.44 -0.64
C PRO A 112 12.69 -30.27 -0.94
N GLN A 113 12.05 -30.01 -2.08
CA GLN A 113 10.79 -30.65 -2.43
C GLN A 113 10.99 -32.04 -3.03
N VAL A 114 10.21 -33.01 -2.55
CA VAL A 114 10.30 -34.43 -2.96
C VAL A 114 9.68 -34.65 -4.34
N GLY A 115 8.44 -34.21 -4.56
CA GLY A 115 7.70 -34.41 -5.82
C GLY A 115 7.77 -33.25 -6.81
N ALA A 116 8.46 -32.15 -6.48
CA ALA A 116 8.35 -30.87 -7.16
C ALA A 116 9.67 -30.07 -7.20
N ALA A 117 9.64 -28.89 -7.83
CA ALA A 117 10.71 -27.89 -7.90
C ALA A 117 12.06 -28.40 -8.42
N LYS A 118 12.07 -29.41 -9.29
CA LYS A 118 13.30 -30.04 -9.81
C LYS A 118 14.12 -29.16 -10.75
N GLY A 119 13.52 -28.09 -11.30
CA GLY A 119 14.22 -27.03 -12.02
C GLY A 119 14.85 -25.97 -11.09
N SER A 120 14.62 -26.04 -9.77
CA SER A 120 15.15 -25.07 -8.81
C SER A 120 16.44 -25.53 -8.13
N ILE A 121 17.27 -24.57 -7.72
CA ILE A 121 18.55 -24.80 -7.03
C ILE A 121 18.26 -25.53 -5.71
N SER A 122 18.95 -26.65 -5.48
CA SER A 122 18.75 -27.55 -4.33
C SER A 122 17.32 -28.09 -4.17
N ASN A 123 16.51 -28.09 -5.24
CA ASN A 123 15.06 -28.41 -5.23
C ASN A 123 14.24 -27.53 -4.26
N LYS A 124 14.69 -26.29 -3.98
CA LYS A 124 14.01 -25.34 -3.08
C LYS A 124 13.29 -24.26 -3.87
N MET A 125 12.11 -23.84 -3.40
CA MET A 125 11.39 -22.69 -3.96
C MET A 125 11.57 -21.47 -3.06
N ALA A 126 11.83 -20.32 -3.66
CA ALA A 126 11.78 -19.06 -2.92
C ALA A 126 10.33 -18.69 -2.58
N TRP A 127 10.09 -18.33 -1.32
CA TRP A 127 8.80 -17.93 -0.76
C TRP A 127 8.90 -16.46 -0.30
N PRO A 128 8.79 -15.50 -1.23
CA PRO A 128 8.81 -14.08 -0.92
C PRO A 128 7.66 -13.71 0.03
N SER A 129 7.93 -12.81 0.96
CA SER A 129 6.93 -12.26 1.90
C SER A 129 7.36 -10.86 2.33
N GLY A 130 6.48 -9.88 2.20
CA GLY A 130 6.86 -8.48 2.39
C GLY A 130 7.17 -8.13 3.85
N LYS A 131 8.22 -7.34 4.04
CA LYS A 131 8.75 -6.89 5.33
C LYS A 131 8.79 -5.36 5.37
N GLY A 132 8.17 -4.75 6.38
CA GLY A 132 7.86 -3.31 6.41
C GLY A 132 6.37 -3.03 6.22
N PHE A 133 6.00 -1.75 6.28
CA PHE A 133 4.59 -1.34 6.25
C PHE A 133 3.89 -1.80 4.96
N GLY A 134 2.68 -2.36 5.11
CA GLY A 134 1.90 -2.99 4.05
C GLY A 134 2.22 -4.47 3.86
N GLY A 135 3.39 -4.95 4.33
CA GLY A 135 3.84 -6.33 4.19
C GLY A 135 3.76 -6.81 2.74
N SER A 136 3.22 -8.02 2.52
CA SER A 136 3.13 -8.60 1.18
C SER A 136 2.27 -7.82 0.18
N SER A 137 1.41 -6.89 0.60
CA SER A 137 0.70 -6.00 -0.35
C SER A 137 1.66 -5.06 -1.11
N MET A 138 2.85 -4.78 -0.55
CA MET A 138 3.88 -3.97 -1.21
C MET A 138 4.67 -4.69 -2.32
N ILE A 139 4.59 -6.02 -2.38
CA ILE A 139 5.38 -6.83 -3.36
C ILE A 139 4.50 -7.71 -4.25
N ASN A 140 3.21 -7.90 -3.96
CA ASN A 140 2.33 -8.76 -4.75
C ASN A 140 2.13 -8.30 -6.21
N GLY A 141 1.58 -9.18 -7.05
CA GLY A 141 1.22 -8.88 -8.44
C GLY A 141 -0.05 -8.02 -8.64
N MET A 142 -0.60 -7.42 -7.58
CA MET A 142 -1.82 -6.58 -7.54
C MET A 142 -3.13 -7.24 -8.02
N ILE A 143 -3.13 -8.49 -8.49
CA ILE A 143 -4.32 -9.22 -8.98
C ILE A 143 -5.51 -9.13 -7.99
N TYR A 144 -6.67 -8.71 -8.51
CA TYR A 144 -7.91 -8.59 -7.75
C TYR A 144 -8.87 -9.78 -7.98
N VAL A 145 -8.89 -10.71 -7.02
CA VAL A 145 -9.76 -11.92 -6.98
C VAL A 145 -10.21 -12.19 -5.53
N ARG A 146 -11.49 -11.96 -5.21
CA ARG A 146 -12.06 -12.17 -3.86
C ARG A 146 -11.87 -13.60 -3.36
N GLY A 147 -12.26 -14.59 -4.16
CA GLY A 147 -12.20 -16.01 -3.86
C GLY A 147 -13.30 -16.81 -4.57
N ASN A 148 -13.55 -18.03 -4.08
CA ASN A 148 -14.63 -18.90 -4.57
C ASN A 148 -15.75 -18.99 -3.53
N VAL A 149 -17.00 -18.74 -3.94
CA VAL A 149 -18.20 -18.81 -3.07
C VAL A 149 -18.22 -20.08 -2.22
N GLN A 150 -17.97 -21.23 -2.86
CA GLN A 150 -17.97 -22.53 -2.18
C GLN A 150 -16.96 -22.58 -1.04
N GLY A 151 -15.80 -21.89 -1.15
CA GLY A 151 -14.80 -21.85 -0.08
C GLY A 151 -15.28 -21.11 1.17
N PHE A 152 -16.04 -20.03 1.01
CA PHE A 152 -16.63 -19.29 2.14
C PHE A 152 -17.74 -20.09 2.82
N ASP A 153 -18.60 -20.73 2.03
CA ASP A 153 -19.69 -21.56 2.57
C ASP A 153 -19.15 -22.84 3.24
N ASP A 154 -18.10 -23.45 2.69
CA ASP A 154 -17.35 -24.56 3.30
C ASP A 154 -16.82 -24.16 4.70
N LEU A 155 -16.27 -22.95 4.88
CA LEU A 155 -15.87 -22.45 6.20
C LEU A 155 -17.06 -22.21 7.14
N ALA A 156 -18.14 -21.63 6.63
CA ALA A 156 -19.34 -21.38 7.43
C ALA A 156 -19.95 -22.70 7.94
N GLU A 157 -19.95 -23.77 7.13
CA GLU A 157 -20.33 -25.11 7.54
C GLU A 157 -19.34 -25.72 8.53
N LYS A 158 -18.01 -25.61 8.30
CA LYS A 158 -16.99 -26.10 9.25
C LYS A 158 -17.19 -25.52 10.64
N THR A 159 -17.23 -24.19 10.72
CA THR A 159 -17.29 -23.43 11.97
C THR A 159 -18.67 -23.47 12.63
N GLY A 160 -19.71 -23.84 11.90
CA GLY A 160 -21.11 -23.65 12.31
C GLY A 160 -21.52 -22.17 12.36
N ASP A 161 -20.73 -21.27 11.77
CA ASP A 161 -20.84 -19.83 11.94
C ASP A 161 -21.02 -19.11 10.60
N LYS A 162 -22.28 -18.73 10.31
CA LYS A 162 -22.66 -18.04 9.08
C LYS A 162 -22.00 -16.67 8.89
N ARG A 163 -21.34 -16.08 9.91
CA ARG A 163 -20.54 -14.85 9.74
C ARG A 163 -19.47 -14.98 8.64
N TRP A 164 -19.06 -16.22 8.32
CA TRP A 164 -18.04 -16.53 7.33
C TRP A 164 -18.58 -16.92 5.94
N SER A 165 -19.90 -16.99 5.73
CA SER A 165 -20.46 -17.24 4.38
C SER A 165 -20.28 -16.04 3.47
N LEU A 166 -20.29 -16.24 2.14
CA LEU A 166 -20.04 -15.13 1.21
C LEU A 166 -21.06 -13.99 1.41
N ASP A 167 -22.35 -14.28 1.58
CA ASP A 167 -23.40 -13.28 1.84
C ASP A 167 -23.05 -12.32 2.99
N ASN A 168 -22.40 -12.83 4.04
CA ASN A 168 -22.05 -12.05 5.23
C ASN A 168 -20.72 -11.30 5.09
N LEU A 169 -19.84 -11.74 4.19
CA LEU A 169 -18.54 -11.14 3.90
C LEU A 169 -18.58 -10.17 2.71
N LEU A 170 -19.49 -10.34 1.74
CA LEU A 170 -19.61 -9.53 0.54
C LEU A 170 -19.83 -8.05 0.85
N LYS A 171 -20.56 -7.73 1.93
CA LYS A 171 -20.71 -6.35 2.41
C LYS A 171 -19.36 -5.74 2.83
N TYR A 172 -18.48 -6.50 3.48
CA TYR A 172 -17.16 -6.01 3.89
C TYR A 172 -16.23 -5.86 2.69
N TYR A 173 -16.32 -6.76 1.71
CA TYR A 173 -15.69 -6.56 0.40
C TYR A 173 -16.14 -5.21 -0.21
N LYS A 174 -17.47 -4.95 -0.31
CA LYS A 174 -18.00 -3.67 -0.78
C LYS A 174 -17.60 -2.45 0.08
N GLU A 175 -17.55 -2.56 1.41
CA GLU A 175 -17.11 -1.47 2.32
C GLU A 175 -15.63 -1.09 2.13
N LEU A 176 -14.82 -1.98 1.56
CA LEU A 176 -13.37 -1.82 1.41
C LEU A 176 -12.95 -1.46 -0.02
N GLU A 177 -13.82 -1.67 -1.00
CA GLU A 177 -13.60 -1.44 -2.43
C GLU A 177 -14.05 -0.05 -2.91
N ASN A 178 -13.24 0.55 -3.79
CA ASN A 178 -13.61 1.61 -4.72
C ASN A 178 -13.21 1.12 -6.13
N TYR A 179 -14.20 0.62 -6.87
CA TYR A 179 -14.02 -0.29 -8.00
C TYR A 179 -14.32 0.36 -9.36
N GLU A 180 -13.26 0.59 -10.14
CA GLU A 180 -13.34 1.00 -11.55
C GLU A 180 -12.77 -0.08 -12.48
N GLY A 181 -13.12 -1.33 -12.17
CA GLY A 181 -12.71 -2.52 -12.92
C GLY A 181 -13.57 -2.83 -14.14
N TRP A 182 -13.24 -3.93 -14.84
CA TRP A 182 -13.85 -4.35 -16.10
C TRP A 182 -15.35 -4.62 -16.01
N TYR A 183 -15.85 -5.00 -14.84
CA TYR A 183 -17.23 -5.43 -14.61
C TYR A 183 -18.07 -4.40 -13.84
N ASN A 184 -17.69 -3.10 -13.88
CA ASN A 184 -18.46 -2.02 -13.28
C ASN A 184 -19.78 -1.84 -14.08
N THR A 185 -20.87 -2.43 -13.58
CA THR A 185 -22.20 -2.34 -14.20
C THR A 185 -22.99 -1.12 -13.74
N GLY A 186 -22.70 -0.62 -12.54
CA GLY A 186 -23.50 0.39 -11.85
C GLY A 186 -24.89 -0.10 -11.41
N GLY A 187 -25.55 0.71 -10.57
CA GLY A 187 -26.91 0.50 -10.09
C GLY A 187 -27.11 -0.72 -9.18
N ASP A 188 -28.37 -1.08 -8.93
CA ASP A 188 -28.78 -2.17 -8.03
C ASP A 188 -28.21 -3.57 -8.41
N ALA A 189 -27.72 -3.74 -9.63
CA ALA A 189 -27.13 -5.00 -10.12
C ALA A 189 -25.65 -5.17 -9.76
N ASP A 190 -24.97 -4.10 -9.37
CA ASP A 190 -23.52 -4.08 -9.18
C ASP A 190 -23.10 -4.91 -7.96
N GLN A 191 -22.08 -5.75 -8.11
CA GLN A 191 -21.56 -6.63 -7.07
C GLN A 191 -20.29 -6.09 -6.38
N HIS A 192 -19.88 -4.86 -6.70
CA HIS A 192 -18.71 -4.16 -6.13
C HIS A 192 -19.05 -3.01 -5.19
N GLY A 193 -18.01 -2.47 -4.56
CA GLY A 193 -18.04 -1.24 -3.75
C GLY A 193 -17.40 -0.06 -4.48
N HIS A 194 -17.91 1.14 -4.21
CA HIS A 194 -17.53 2.38 -4.92
C HIS A 194 -17.07 3.51 -3.97
N GLU A 195 -16.98 3.23 -2.66
CA GLU A 195 -16.71 4.25 -1.62
C GLU A 195 -15.57 3.85 -0.66
N GLY A 196 -15.01 2.64 -0.79
CA GLY A 196 -13.98 2.09 0.09
C GLY A 196 -12.57 2.64 -0.16
N LEU A 197 -11.64 2.24 0.72
CA LEU A 197 -10.27 2.77 0.72
C LEU A 197 -9.30 2.06 -0.25
N LEU A 198 -9.57 0.82 -0.68
CA LEU A 198 -8.78 0.22 -1.76
C LEU A 198 -9.36 0.62 -3.10
N SER A 199 -8.59 1.37 -3.89
CA SER A 199 -8.87 1.53 -5.32
C SER A 199 -8.55 0.23 -6.07
N ILE A 200 -9.48 -0.19 -6.93
CA ILE A 200 -9.34 -1.26 -7.92
C ILE A 200 -9.58 -0.65 -9.29
N GLN A 201 -8.71 -0.93 -10.25
CA GLN A 201 -8.71 -0.29 -11.58
C GLN A 201 -8.27 -1.28 -12.66
N LYS A 202 -8.59 -0.93 -13.91
CA LYS A 202 -8.04 -1.54 -15.13
C LYS A 202 -6.57 -1.14 -15.32
N SER A 203 -5.82 -2.00 -16.02
CA SER A 203 -4.48 -1.66 -16.52
C SER A 203 -4.55 -0.63 -17.67
N SER A 204 -3.45 0.08 -17.91
CA SER A 204 -3.27 0.95 -19.09
C SER A 204 -3.02 0.16 -20.37
N LEU A 205 -2.20 -0.90 -20.28
CA LEU A 205 -1.95 -1.86 -21.36
C LEU A 205 -2.42 -3.25 -20.90
N ALA A 206 -3.12 -3.96 -21.77
CA ALA A 206 -3.70 -5.26 -21.46
C ALA A 206 -3.41 -6.27 -22.60
N PRO A 207 -2.16 -6.75 -22.74
CA PRO A 207 -1.79 -7.68 -23.81
C PRO A 207 -2.58 -8.99 -23.72
N PHE A 208 -2.91 -9.57 -24.87
CA PHE A 208 -3.61 -10.86 -25.02
C PHE A 208 -5.02 -10.96 -24.42
N VAL A 209 -5.57 -9.91 -23.79
CA VAL A 209 -6.89 -9.98 -23.14
C VAL A 209 -8.01 -10.25 -24.16
N GLU A 210 -8.03 -9.52 -25.28
CA GLU A 210 -9.02 -9.73 -26.35
C GLU A 210 -8.86 -11.10 -27.03
N ASN A 211 -7.62 -11.53 -27.29
CA ASN A 211 -7.31 -12.86 -27.82
C ASN A 211 -7.83 -13.94 -26.87
N LEU A 212 -7.63 -13.79 -25.56
CA LEU A 212 -8.05 -14.78 -24.59
C LEU A 212 -9.58 -14.84 -24.41
N MET A 213 -10.29 -13.70 -24.46
CA MET A 213 -11.76 -13.73 -24.38
C MET A 213 -12.35 -14.41 -25.62
N ARG A 214 -11.86 -14.07 -26.83
CA ARG A 214 -12.24 -14.75 -28.07
C ARG A 214 -11.93 -16.25 -28.04
N ALA A 215 -10.73 -16.64 -27.59
CA ALA A 215 -10.36 -18.05 -27.43
C ALA A 215 -11.31 -18.80 -26.47
N GLY A 216 -11.78 -18.14 -25.41
CA GLY A 216 -12.80 -18.65 -24.52
C GLY A 216 -14.15 -18.87 -25.22
N GLU A 217 -14.61 -17.90 -26.01
CA GLU A 217 -15.86 -18.00 -26.79
C GLU A 217 -15.80 -19.10 -27.85
N GLU A 218 -14.69 -19.21 -28.59
CA GLU A 218 -14.45 -20.28 -29.58
C GLU A 218 -14.50 -21.68 -28.94
N LEU A 219 -13.99 -21.82 -27.71
CA LEU A 219 -14.03 -23.05 -26.93
C LEU A 219 -15.35 -23.26 -26.16
N GLY A 220 -16.36 -22.42 -26.40
CA GLY A 220 -17.71 -22.55 -25.83
C GLY A 220 -17.87 -22.07 -24.38
N TYR A 221 -16.84 -21.41 -23.82
CA TYR A 221 -16.93 -20.74 -22.52
C TYR A 221 -17.48 -19.32 -22.67
N ARG A 222 -17.72 -18.65 -21.55
CA ARG A 222 -18.14 -17.24 -21.51
C ARG A 222 -17.11 -16.39 -20.77
N GLU A 223 -17.04 -15.12 -21.13
CA GLU A 223 -16.48 -14.11 -20.25
C GLU A 223 -17.33 -14.02 -18.96
N ARG A 224 -16.67 -13.86 -17.81
CA ARG A 224 -17.31 -13.63 -16.52
C ARG A 224 -16.45 -12.75 -15.62
N ASP A 225 -17.10 -12.06 -14.69
CA ASP A 225 -16.42 -11.49 -13.53
C ASP A 225 -15.68 -12.61 -12.74
N PRO A 226 -14.40 -12.42 -12.38
CA PRO A 226 -13.69 -13.31 -11.46
C PRO A 226 -14.02 -13.07 -9.98
N ASN A 227 -14.79 -12.04 -9.63
CA ASN A 227 -15.16 -11.61 -8.27
C ASN A 227 -16.65 -11.74 -7.88
N PRO A 228 -17.44 -12.69 -8.42
CA PRO A 228 -18.90 -12.63 -8.35
C PRO A 228 -19.43 -12.74 -6.91
N GLY A 229 -20.50 -11.99 -6.63
CA GLY A 229 -21.38 -12.19 -5.46
C GLY A 229 -22.34 -13.38 -5.64
N GLY A 230 -21.88 -14.45 -6.30
CA GLY A 230 -22.68 -15.61 -6.72
C GLY A 230 -21.78 -16.71 -7.33
N PRO A 231 -22.30 -17.92 -7.58
CA PRO A 231 -21.48 -19.12 -7.79
C PRO A 231 -20.38 -19.01 -8.86
N ASN A 232 -19.13 -19.32 -8.50
CA ASN A 232 -18.00 -19.35 -9.43
C ASN A 232 -18.16 -20.48 -10.45
N THR A 233 -18.58 -20.15 -11.67
CA THR A 233 -18.60 -21.08 -12.80
C THR A 233 -17.20 -21.28 -13.41
N GLU A 234 -17.10 -22.20 -14.36
CA GLU A 234 -16.01 -22.18 -15.34
C GLU A 234 -16.13 -20.93 -16.23
N GLY A 235 -15.01 -20.43 -16.75
CA GLY A 235 -15.01 -19.31 -17.69
C GLY A 235 -13.71 -18.53 -17.76
N PHE A 236 -13.71 -17.55 -18.64
CA PHE A 236 -12.58 -16.65 -18.95
C PHE A 236 -12.85 -15.27 -18.36
N ALA A 237 -11.79 -14.54 -18.00
CA ALA A 237 -11.92 -13.23 -17.37
C ALA A 237 -10.77 -12.27 -17.74
N LYS A 238 -11.12 -11.02 -18.02
CA LYS A 238 -10.23 -9.86 -17.87
C LYS A 238 -9.90 -9.70 -16.39
N MET A 239 -8.64 -9.39 -16.04
CA MET A 239 -8.23 -9.19 -14.65
C MET A 239 -8.34 -7.73 -14.22
N ASP A 240 -8.91 -7.55 -13.02
CA ASP A 240 -8.87 -6.30 -12.27
C ASP A 240 -7.64 -6.27 -11.35
N LEU A 241 -7.21 -5.06 -10.98
CA LEU A 241 -5.95 -4.86 -10.28
C LEU A 241 -6.10 -3.85 -9.13
N TYR A 242 -5.42 -4.12 -8.02
CA TYR A 242 -5.15 -3.17 -6.94
C TYR A 242 -4.21 -2.05 -7.44
N LEU A 243 -4.79 -1.12 -8.19
CA LEU A 243 -4.17 0.07 -8.75
C LEU A 243 -5.00 1.28 -8.38
N THR A 244 -4.32 2.41 -8.22
CA THR A 244 -4.92 3.73 -8.13
C THR A 244 -5.17 4.31 -9.52
N GLU A 245 -6.07 5.29 -9.62
CA GLU A 245 -6.30 6.09 -10.84
C GLU A 245 -4.97 6.53 -11.47
N ASN A 246 -4.12 7.16 -10.67
CA ASN A 246 -2.75 7.62 -10.97
C ASN A 246 -1.71 6.50 -11.19
N GLY A 247 -2.13 5.26 -11.47
CA GLY A 247 -1.27 4.18 -11.95
C GLY A 247 -0.23 3.64 -10.96
N ARG A 248 -0.36 3.98 -9.67
CA ARG A 248 0.43 3.39 -8.59
C ARG A 248 -0.28 2.17 -8.04
N ARG A 249 0.47 1.19 -7.52
CA ARG A 249 -0.01 0.13 -6.62
C ARG A 249 -0.96 0.70 -5.56
N SER A 250 -2.08 0.01 -5.33
CA SER A 250 -3.04 0.25 -4.24
C SER A 250 -2.72 -0.74 -3.10
N ASP A 251 -1.99 -0.30 -2.08
CA ASP A 251 -1.50 -1.15 -0.99
C ASP A 251 -2.09 -0.81 0.38
N ALA A 252 -1.98 -1.74 1.33
CA ALA A 252 -2.62 -1.59 2.63
C ALA A 252 -1.96 -0.49 3.50
N TYR A 253 -0.68 -0.18 3.29
CA TYR A 253 -0.03 0.91 4.01
C TYR A 253 -0.55 2.26 3.52
N HIS A 254 -0.55 2.51 2.21
CA HIS A 254 -0.97 3.77 1.63
C HIS A 254 -2.45 4.06 1.87
N ASN A 255 -3.31 3.04 1.81
CA ASN A 255 -4.76 3.21 1.93
C ASN A 255 -5.29 3.18 3.37
N PHE A 256 -4.73 2.36 4.27
CA PHE A 256 -5.23 2.23 5.65
C PHE A 256 -4.31 2.83 6.71
N LEU A 257 -3.01 2.49 6.74
CA LEU A 257 -2.13 2.88 7.86
C LEU A 257 -1.60 4.32 7.74
N LYS A 258 -1.09 4.70 6.57
CA LYS A 258 -0.46 6.01 6.31
C LYS A 258 -1.40 7.20 6.60
N PRO A 259 -2.70 7.18 6.25
CA PRO A 259 -3.62 8.29 6.57
C PRO A 259 -3.88 8.44 8.08
N VAL A 260 -3.72 7.36 8.86
CA VAL A 260 -4.12 7.30 10.28
C VAL A 260 -2.95 7.41 11.25
N MET A 261 -1.70 7.24 10.80
CA MET A 261 -0.49 7.49 11.60
C MET A 261 -0.45 8.84 12.35
N PRO A 262 -1.10 9.94 11.89
CA PRO A 262 -1.20 11.18 12.66
C PRO A 262 -2.20 11.15 13.84
N ARG A 263 -2.99 10.08 14.03
CA ARG A 263 -3.95 9.98 15.14
C ARG A 263 -3.20 9.84 16.47
N ALA A 264 -3.46 10.74 17.42
CA ALA A 264 -2.72 10.82 18.70
C ALA A 264 -2.84 9.57 19.61
N ASN A 265 -3.79 8.67 19.32
CA ASN A 265 -3.98 7.39 20.00
C ASN A 265 -3.35 6.18 19.28
N LEU A 266 -2.65 6.38 18.15
CA LEU A 266 -1.96 5.35 17.40
C LEU A 266 -0.43 5.54 17.45
N ALA A 267 0.28 4.61 18.08
CA ALA A 267 1.73 4.51 18.00
C ALA A 267 2.13 3.45 16.96
N VAL A 268 3.19 3.71 16.20
CA VAL A 268 3.70 2.79 15.17
C VAL A 268 5.23 2.73 15.26
N ARG A 269 5.78 1.59 15.69
CA ARG A 269 7.22 1.36 15.84
C ARG A 269 7.72 0.44 14.72
N ARG A 270 8.71 0.91 13.96
CA ARG A 270 9.37 0.18 12.88
C ARG A 270 10.55 -0.62 13.40
N PHE A 271 11.14 -1.47 12.57
CA PHE A 271 12.30 -2.31 12.88
C PHE A 271 12.20 -3.01 14.25
N SER A 272 10.97 -3.35 14.64
CA SER A 272 10.53 -3.82 15.95
C SER A 272 10.02 -5.25 15.83
N HIS A 273 10.96 -6.18 15.76
CA HIS A 273 10.67 -7.60 15.56
C HIS A 273 10.21 -8.25 16.86
N VAL A 274 8.92 -8.54 16.99
CA VAL A 274 8.36 -9.30 18.12
C VAL A 274 8.92 -10.72 18.12
N THR A 275 9.42 -11.16 19.27
CA THR A 275 10.11 -12.45 19.45
C THR A 275 9.35 -13.44 20.33
N GLU A 276 8.51 -12.96 21.25
CA GLU A 276 7.88 -13.74 22.30
C GLU A 276 6.60 -13.03 22.79
N ILE A 277 5.55 -13.80 23.07
CA ILE A 277 4.33 -13.34 23.74
C ILE A 277 4.54 -13.42 25.25
N LEU A 278 4.23 -12.34 25.96
CA LEU A 278 4.38 -12.27 27.42
C LEU A 278 3.11 -12.76 28.11
N PHE A 279 3.25 -13.54 29.18
CA PHE A 279 2.13 -14.12 29.94
C PHE A 279 2.25 -13.88 31.45
N ARG A 280 1.12 -13.64 32.11
CA ARG A 280 0.85 -14.06 33.49
C ARG A 280 0.11 -15.42 33.42
N PRO A 281 0.08 -16.27 34.47
CA PRO A 281 -0.08 -17.73 34.36
C PRO A 281 -0.87 -18.27 33.15
N ASN A 282 -2.18 -18.00 33.06
CA ASN A 282 -3.04 -18.37 31.92
C ASN A 282 -3.67 -17.13 31.26
N THR A 283 -2.88 -16.07 31.02
CA THR A 283 -3.36 -14.82 30.41
C THR A 283 -2.21 -14.10 29.73
N THR A 284 -2.35 -13.80 28.44
CA THR A 284 -1.42 -12.91 27.71
C THR A 284 -1.38 -11.53 28.40
N VAL A 285 -0.25 -10.83 28.38
CA VAL A 285 -0.12 -9.50 29.01
C VAL A 285 0.59 -8.46 28.13
N GLY A 286 1.14 -8.89 26.99
CA GLY A 286 1.96 -8.05 26.13
C GLY A 286 2.83 -8.87 25.20
N VAL A 287 3.84 -8.23 24.62
CA VAL A 287 4.86 -8.87 23.77
C VAL A 287 6.25 -8.32 24.07
N ARG A 288 7.26 -9.15 23.79
CA ARG A 288 8.67 -8.78 23.78
C ARG A 288 9.12 -8.60 22.33
N TYR A 289 9.88 -7.54 22.06
CA TYR A 289 10.41 -7.24 20.73
C TYR A 289 11.85 -6.75 20.75
N LEU A 290 12.55 -6.98 19.65
CA LEU A 290 13.86 -6.42 19.34
C LEU A 290 13.69 -5.19 18.45
N ASN A 291 14.16 -4.02 18.91
CA ASN A 291 14.36 -2.84 18.06
C ASN A 291 15.81 -2.37 18.15
N ASN A 292 16.44 -2.15 17.00
CA ASN A 292 17.80 -1.62 16.87
C ASN A 292 18.87 -2.32 17.75
N GLY A 293 18.72 -3.64 17.99
CA GLY A 293 19.63 -4.46 18.79
C GLY A 293 19.36 -4.45 20.29
N LYS A 294 18.29 -3.79 20.76
CA LYS A 294 17.84 -3.79 22.16
C LYS A 294 16.51 -4.54 22.29
N THR A 295 16.31 -5.19 23.43
CA THR A 295 15.07 -5.88 23.80
C THR A 295 14.16 -4.95 24.59
N PHE A 296 12.86 -4.95 24.27
CA PHE A 296 11.82 -4.18 24.93
C PHE A 296 10.60 -5.07 25.21
N ASP A 297 9.94 -4.86 26.34
CA ASP A 297 8.69 -5.50 26.72
C ASP A 297 7.58 -4.44 26.74
N VAL A 298 6.45 -4.70 26.09
CA VAL A 298 5.32 -3.74 26.02
C VAL A 298 3.98 -4.45 26.26
N LYS A 299 3.10 -3.82 27.03
CA LYS A 299 1.89 -4.42 27.60
C LYS A 299 0.63 -4.04 26.82
N ALA A 300 -0.36 -4.92 26.86
CA ALA A 300 -1.72 -4.65 26.39
C ALA A 300 -2.71 -4.69 27.56
N ARG A 301 -3.72 -3.81 27.54
CA ARG A 301 -4.85 -3.78 28.48
C ARG A 301 -6.06 -4.58 28.00
N LYS A 302 -6.22 -4.76 26.69
CA LYS A 302 -7.34 -5.52 26.09
C LYS A 302 -6.86 -6.73 25.31
N GLU A 303 -6.05 -6.54 24.26
CA GLU A 303 -5.68 -7.62 23.35
C GLU A 303 -4.28 -7.47 22.72
N VAL A 304 -3.64 -8.62 22.46
CA VAL A 304 -2.54 -8.74 21.49
C VAL A 304 -3.12 -9.37 20.22
N ILE A 305 -2.75 -8.86 19.06
CA ILE A 305 -3.25 -9.31 17.76
C ILE A 305 -2.05 -9.66 16.87
N LEU A 306 -1.85 -10.94 16.56
CA LEU A 306 -0.83 -11.35 15.59
C LEU A 306 -1.35 -11.13 14.17
N SER A 307 -0.57 -10.40 13.39
CA SER A 307 -0.76 -10.10 11.97
C SER A 307 0.59 -10.21 11.25
N THR A 308 1.29 -11.33 11.48
CA THR A 308 2.60 -11.67 10.86
C THR A 308 2.50 -12.75 9.77
N GLY A 309 1.28 -13.02 9.30
CA GLY A 309 1.01 -13.93 8.17
C GLY A 309 1.19 -15.42 8.52
N ALA A 310 0.99 -16.28 7.52
CA ALA A 310 1.00 -17.74 7.71
C ALA A 310 2.38 -18.32 8.07
N ILE A 311 3.47 -17.55 7.97
CA ILE A 311 4.83 -17.98 8.32
C ILE A 311 5.24 -17.41 9.69
N GLY A 312 5.09 -16.10 9.90
CA GLY A 312 5.49 -15.44 11.15
C GLY A 312 4.57 -15.72 12.34
N THR A 313 3.27 -15.93 12.11
CA THR A 313 2.30 -16.23 13.18
C THR A 313 2.62 -17.55 13.89
N PRO A 314 2.76 -18.72 13.21
CA PRO A 314 3.08 -19.97 13.88
C PRO A 314 4.48 -19.95 14.50
N GLN A 315 5.45 -19.22 13.92
CA GLN A 315 6.78 -19.04 14.51
C GLN A 315 6.70 -18.34 15.88
N ILE A 316 6.01 -17.20 15.98
CA ILE A 316 5.87 -16.45 17.25
C ILE A 316 5.13 -17.29 18.29
N LEU A 317 4.08 -18.01 17.90
CA LEU A 317 3.33 -18.90 18.79
C LEU A 317 4.22 -20.03 19.35
N MET A 318 4.93 -20.77 18.49
CA MET A 318 5.80 -21.87 18.91
C MET A 318 6.93 -21.38 19.82
N LEU A 319 7.59 -20.26 19.49
CA LEU A 319 8.63 -19.65 20.34
C LEU A 319 8.09 -19.21 21.72
N SER A 320 6.80 -18.89 21.78
CA SER A 320 6.08 -18.54 23.02
C SER A 320 5.56 -19.75 23.80
N GLY A 321 5.80 -20.98 23.31
CA GLY A 321 5.34 -22.22 23.92
C GLY A 321 3.93 -22.68 23.53
N ILE A 322 3.34 -22.14 22.45
CA ILE A 322 2.03 -22.55 21.93
C ILE A 322 2.23 -23.26 20.59
N GLY A 323 2.03 -24.58 20.55
CA GLY A 323 2.25 -25.40 19.36
C GLY A 323 2.53 -26.87 19.67
N PRO A 324 2.91 -27.69 18.66
CA PRO A 324 2.95 -29.14 18.81
C PRO A 324 3.97 -29.58 19.85
N LYS A 325 3.51 -30.18 20.96
CA LYS A 325 4.33 -30.45 22.15
C LYS A 325 5.65 -31.17 21.85
N HIS A 326 5.60 -32.24 21.04
CA HIS A 326 6.78 -33.00 20.66
C HIS A 326 7.89 -32.11 20.04
N HIS A 327 7.48 -31.15 19.21
CA HIS A 327 8.39 -30.24 18.53
C HIS A 327 8.93 -29.11 19.42
N LEU A 328 8.14 -28.68 20.41
CA LEU A 328 8.59 -27.75 21.42
C LEU A 328 9.58 -28.42 22.39
N ASP A 329 9.29 -29.65 22.80
CA ASP A 329 10.15 -30.47 23.66
C ASP A 329 11.49 -30.80 22.96
N GLU A 330 11.50 -31.16 21.66
CA GLU A 330 12.70 -31.32 20.81
C GLU A 330 13.67 -30.12 20.90
N LEU A 331 13.12 -28.90 21.00
CA LEU A 331 13.88 -27.64 21.06
C LEU A 331 14.09 -27.14 22.50
N GLY A 332 13.63 -27.89 23.50
CA GLY A 332 13.66 -27.51 24.92
C GLY A 332 12.83 -26.27 25.24
N ILE A 333 11.79 -25.98 24.46
CA ILE A 333 10.85 -24.88 24.67
C ILE A 333 9.72 -25.40 25.58
N PRO A 334 9.48 -24.79 26.75
CA PRO A 334 8.40 -25.23 27.64
C PRO A 334 7.02 -25.07 26.98
N THR A 335 6.37 -26.20 26.68
CA THR A 335 4.99 -26.22 26.15
C THR A 335 4.02 -25.61 27.18
N ARG A 336 3.34 -24.52 26.80
CA ARG A 336 2.23 -23.89 27.54
C ARG A 336 0.87 -24.43 27.11
N LEU A 337 0.71 -24.69 25.82
CA LEU A 337 -0.49 -25.23 25.22
C LEU A 337 -0.11 -26.05 23.99
N ASP A 338 -0.50 -27.32 23.98
CA ASP A 338 -0.32 -28.22 22.85
C ASP A 338 -1.43 -27.94 21.82
N LEU A 339 -1.04 -27.56 20.61
CA LEU A 339 -1.93 -27.21 19.49
C LEU A 339 -1.25 -27.51 18.15
N PRO A 340 -1.98 -27.77 17.06
CA PRO A 340 -1.44 -28.03 15.72
C PRO A 340 -0.92 -26.75 15.01
N VAL A 341 -0.24 -25.87 15.73
CA VAL A 341 0.37 -24.64 15.20
C VAL A 341 1.44 -24.99 14.17
N GLY A 342 1.32 -24.42 12.97
CA GLY A 342 2.22 -24.67 11.85
C GLY A 342 1.81 -25.85 10.95
N GLU A 343 0.91 -26.72 11.40
CA GLU A 343 0.33 -27.78 10.54
C GLU A 343 -0.63 -27.20 9.50
N TYR A 344 -1.09 -28.03 8.56
CA TYR A 344 -2.12 -27.66 7.58
C TYR A 344 -1.79 -26.46 6.68
N LEU A 345 -0.49 -26.17 6.49
CA LEU A 345 0.00 -25.19 5.52
C LEU A 345 -0.58 -25.50 4.13
N GLN A 346 -1.22 -24.51 3.54
CA GLN A 346 -1.78 -24.54 2.19
C GLN A 346 -1.27 -23.34 1.40
N ASP A 347 -1.14 -23.52 0.10
CA ASP A 347 -0.82 -22.47 -0.87
C ASP A 347 -1.41 -22.89 -2.23
N LYS A 348 -1.78 -21.94 -3.08
CA LYS A 348 -2.15 -22.22 -4.47
C LYS A 348 -0.87 -22.43 -5.26
N TYR A 349 -0.70 -23.61 -5.83
CA TYR A 349 0.52 -24.00 -6.55
C TYR A 349 0.22 -24.76 -7.83
N GLY A 350 1.21 -24.86 -8.71
CA GLY A 350 1.10 -25.61 -9.94
C GLY A 350 2.37 -25.52 -10.77
N ALA A 351 2.24 -25.22 -12.06
CA ALA A 351 3.35 -25.22 -13.01
C ALA A 351 3.24 -24.10 -14.07
N MET A 352 4.38 -23.71 -14.64
CA MET A 352 4.42 -22.84 -15.82
C MET A 352 4.41 -23.66 -17.11
N ILE A 353 3.71 -23.16 -18.13
CA ILE A 353 3.81 -23.62 -19.52
C ILE A 353 4.06 -22.43 -20.45
N GLY A 354 4.90 -22.66 -21.46
CA GLY A 354 5.43 -21.62 -22.34
C GLY A 354 6.96 -21.77 -22.49
N PRO A 355 7.63 -20.79 -23.12
CA PRO A 355 7.04 -19.59 -23.71
C PRO A 355 6.12 -19.91 -24.89
N PHE A 356 4.99 -19.22 -24.98
CA PHE A 356 4.17 -19.16 -26.18
C PHE A 356 4.69 -18.01 -27.04
N GLN A 357 5.14 -18.31 -28.26
CA GLN A 357 5.62 -17.31 -29.22
C GLN A 357 4.43 -16.69 -29.96
N VAL A 358 4.55 -15.41 -30.29
CA VAL A 358 3.57 -14.62 -31.06
C VAL A 358 4.28 -13.66 -32.01
N ALA A 359 3.52 -13.10 -32.94
CA ALA A 359 3.92 -12.00 -33.82
C ALA A 359 4.53 -10.82 -33.04
N ARG A 360 5.46 -10.10 -33.67
CA ARG A 360 6.18 -8.98 -33.04
C ARG A 360 5.24 -7.86 -32.57
N HIS A 361 5.63 -7.18 -31.50
CA HIS A 361 4.90 -6.06 -30.88
C HIS A 361 3.52 -6.44 -30.32
N LYS A 362 3.43 -7.63 -29.69
CA LYS A 362 2.20 -8.14 -29.05
C LYS A 362 2.35 -8.40 -27.55
N SER A 363 3.56 -8.59 -27.04
CA SER A 363 3.87 -8.78 -25.61
C SER A 363 4.40 -7.49 -24.96
N LEU A 364 4.84 -7.55 -23.69
CA LEU A 364 5.54 -6.46 -23.00
C LEU A 364 7.02 -6.84 -22.80
N ILE A 365 7.94 -6.05 -23.36
CA ILE A 365 9.39 -6.33 -23.37
C ILE A 365 10.18 -5.17 -22.75
N VAL A 366 11.02 -5.48 -21.75
CA VAL A 366 11.97 -4.53 -21.14
C VAL A 366 13.02 -4.10 -22.16
N GLY A 367 13.27 -2.80 -22.26
CA GLY A 367 14.15 -2.19 -23.27
C GLY A 367 13.46 -1.84 -24.59
N ARG A 368 12.23 -2.30 -24.83
CA ARG A 368 11.37 -1.82 -25.94
C ARG A 368 10.24 -0.95 -25.42
N ASP A 369 9.50 -1.46 -24.45
CA ASP A 369 8.24 -0.84 -23.99
C ASP A 369 8.43 -0.07 -22.68
N LEU A 370 9.48 -0.39 -21.91
CA LEU A 370 9.88 0.38 -20.73
C LEU A 370 11.03 1.32 -21.12
N THR A 371 10.67 2.55 -21.50
CA THR A 371 11.59 3.61 -21.95
C THR A 371 11.62 4.80 -20.99
N ALA A 372 12.67 5.62 -21.05
CA ALA A 372 12.79 6.84 -20.25
C ALA A 372 11.57 7.78 -20.41
N ALA A 373 10.98 7.84 -21.61
CA ALA A 373 9.76 8.57 -21.89
C ALA A 373 8.54 7.99 -21.15
N GLY A 374 8.40 6.66 -21.09
CA GLY A 374 7.33 5.99 -20.34
C GLY A 374 7.43 6.22 -18.82
N LEU A 375 8.64 6.36 -18.27
CA LEU A 375 8.83 6.78 -16.88
C LEU A 375 8.41 8.24 -16.65
N LEU A 376 8.78 9.15 -17.54
CA LEU A 376 8.34 10.54 -17.46
C LEU A 376 6.83 10.70 -17.67
N GLU A 377 6.19 9.83 -18.46
CA GLU A 377 4.74 9.77 -18.63
C GLU A 377 4.04 9.33 -17.33
N TRP A 378 4.45 8.18 -16.77
CA TRP A 378 3.89 7.66 -15.52
C TRP A 378 4.05 8.64 -14.37
N LEU A 379 5.21 9.31 -14.25
CA LEU A 379 5.46 10.32 -13.23
C LEU A 379 4.58 11.56 -13.36
N LYS A 380 4.23 11.98 -14.58
CA LYS A 380 3.45 13.21 -14.85
C LYS A 380 1.95 12.96 -14.95
N ARG A 381 1.51 11.74 -15.23
CA ARG A 381 0.12 11.41 -15.60
C ARG A 381 -0.43 10.13 -14.96
N GLY A 382 0.42 9.27 -14.40
CA GLY A 382 0.01 7.93 -13.95
C GLY A 382 -0.32 6.95 -15.07
N THR A 383 -0.01 7.29 -16.33
CA THR A 383 -0.34 6.49 -17.52
C THR A 383 0.90 5.76 -18.08
N GLY A 384 0.81 5.26 -19.31
CA GLY A 384 1.90 4.58 -20.01
C GLY A 384 2.16 3.13 -19.55
N PRO A 385 3.22 2.49 -20.10
CA PRO A 385 3.52 1.09 -19.87
C PRO A 385 3.79 0.72 -18.40
N LEU A 386 4.30 1.64 -17.58
CA LEU A 386 4.66 1.35 -16.19
C LEU A 386 3.46 1.18 -15.23
N LYS A 387 2.24 1.58 -15.62
CA LYS A 387 0.99 1.23 -14.90
C LYS A 387 0.63 -0.25 -15.10
N THR A 388 1.24 -0.96 -16.05
CA THR A 388 0.91 -2.35 -16.40
C THR A 388 1.39 -3.34 -15.34
N ALA A 389 0.45 -4.05 -14.72
CA ALA A 389 0.77 -5.26 -13.95
C ALA A 389 1.07 -6.43 -14.90
N LEU A 390 1.84 -7.42 -14.44
CA LEU A 390 2.36 -8.49 -15.32
C LEU A 390 1.38 -9.65 -15.57
N SER A 391 0.12 -9.54 -15.12
CA SER A 391 -0.99 -10.42 -15.49
C SER A 391 -2.25 -9.60 -15.76
N GLN A 392 -2.98 -9.93 -16.83
CA GLN A 392 -4.03 -9.08 -17.41
C GLN A 392 -5.31 -9.83 -17.81
N ALA A 393 -5.21 -11.14 -18.03
CA ALA A 393 -6.36 -12.03 -18.23
C ALA A 393 -6.07 -13.41 -17.65
N THR A 394 -7.14 -14.16 -17.43
CA THR A 394 -7.12 -15.47 -16.78
C THR A 394 -8.24 -16.36 -17.30
N HIS A 395 -8.13 -17.66 -17.02
CA HIS A 395 -9.25 -18.59 -17.16
C HIS A 395 -9.24 -19.62 -16.04
N ALA A 396 -10.44 -20.04 -15.60
CA ALA A 396 -10.59 -21.07 -14.59
C ALA A 396 -11.61 -22.12 -15.03
N HIS A 397 -11.26 -23.39 -14.85
CA HIS A 397 -11.99 -24.54 -15.37
C HIS A 397 -11.93 -25.72 -14.38
N ILE A 398 -12.79 -26.71 -14.59
CA ILE A 398 -12.80 -27.96 -13.82
C ILE A 398 -12.00 -29.02 -14.59
N SER A 399 -10.98 -29.59 -13.94
CA SER A 399 -10.15 -30.64 -14.51
C SER A 399 -10.97 -31.86 -14.94
N LYS A 400 -10.52 -32.58 -15.97
CA LYS A 400 -11.24 -33.74 -16.54
C LYS A 400 -11.40 -34.82 -15.46
N SER A 401 -10.38 -35.03 -14.66
CA SER A 401 -10.36 -35.92 -13.50
C SER A 401 -11.31 -35.49 -12.38
N ALA A 402 -11.35 -34.21 -12.00
CA ALA A 402 -12.28 -33.74 -10.95
C ALA A 402 -13.76 -33.74 -11.39
N ARG A 403 -14.04 -33.49 -12.68
CA ARG A 403 -15.38 -33.69 -13.28
C ARG A 403 -15.84 -35.14 -13.13
N LEU A 404 -14.98 -36.12 -13.48
CA LEU A 404 -15.29 -37.56 -13.38
C LEU A 404 -15.55 -38.00 -11.93
N ASP A 405 -14.76 -37.51 -10.98
CA ASP A 405 -14.91 -37.81 -9.54
C ASP A 405 -16.20 -37.22 -8.93
N ASN A 406 -16.89 -36.30 -9.61
CA ASN A 406 -18.08 -35.58 -9.13
C ASN A 406 -17.87 -34.93 -7.73
N ARG A 407 -16.63 -34.52 -7.41
CA ARG A 407 -16.26 -34.01 -6.08
C ARG A 407 -16.45 -32.51 -5.91
N ILE A 408 -16.45 -31.74 -7.00
CA ILE A 408 -16.50 -30.27 -6.97
C ILE A 408 -17.53 -29.71 -7.96
N SER A 409 -18.11 -28.58 -7.59
CA SER A 409 -19.13 -27.80 -8.31
C SER A 409 -18.57 -26.56 -9.01
N ALA A 410 -17.28 -26.26 -8.82
CA ALA A 410 -16.60 -25.04 -9.22
C ALA A 410 -15.12 -25.34 -9.57
N PRO A 411 -14.41 -24.45 -10.30
CA PRO A 411 -13.04 -24.68 -10.76
C PRO A 411 -12.03 -25.13 -9.70
N ASP A 412 -11.22 -26.14 -10.03
CA ASP A 412 -10.01 -26.54 -9.33
C ASP A 412 -8.73 -26.04 -10.00
N VAL A 413 -8.77 -25.67 -11.30
CA VAL A 413 -7.61 -25.15 -12.05
C VAL A 413 -7.86 -23.72 -12.51
N HIS A 414 -6.88 -22.85 -12.28
CA HIS A 414 -6.90 -21.43 -12.61
C HIS A 414 -5.56 -21.02 -13.24
N THR A 415 -5.63 -20.45 -14.44
CA THR A 415 -4.47 -20.19 -15.30
C THR A 415 -4.31 -18.69 -15.55
N TYR A 416 -3.26 -18.11 -15.00
CA TYR A 416 -2.91 -16.70 -15.16
C TYR A 416 -1.98 -16.51 -16.37
N ILE A 417 -2.32 -15.61 -17.29
CA ILE A 417 -1.38 -15.20 -18.34
C ILE A 417 -0.38 -14.22 -17.74
N LEU A 418 0.92 -14.51 -17.93
CA LEU A 418 2.04 -13.70 -17.46
C LEU A 418 2.88 -13.18 -18.64
N THR A 419 2.92 -11.86 -18.79
CA THR A 419 3.85 -11.19 -19.73
C THR A 419 5.18 -10.95 -19.03
N ILE A 420 5.95 -12.02 -18.78
CA ILE A 420 7.27 -11.92 -18.16
C ILE A 420 8.27 -11.40 -19.20
N PRO A 421 8.92 -10.25 -19.00
CA PRO A 421 9.96 -9.76 -19.90
C PRO A 421 11.24 -10.57 -19.68
N LEU A 422 11.40 -11.63 -20.48
CA LEU A 422 12.59 -12.48 -20.49
C LEU A 422 13.60 -11.97 -21.52
N ASN A 423 14.75 -11.52 -21.02
CA ASN A 423 15.94 -11.19 -21.82
C ASN A 423 17.20 -11.53 -21.00
N LYS A 424 18.37 -11.53 -21.64
CA LYS A 424 19.63 -11.95 -20.99
C LYS A 424 20.02 -11.01 -19.86
N GLU A 425 19.66 -9.75 -20.03
CA GLU A 425 19.86 -8.64 -19.12
C GLU A 425 18.98 -8.76 -17.85
N LEU A 426 18.11 -9.78 -17.75
CA LEU A 426 17.31 -10.08 -16.57
C LEU A 426 17.45 -11.52 -16.05
N GLU A 427 18.20 -12.41 -16.72
CA GLU A 427 18.39 -13.82 -16.33
C GLU A 427 18.76 -13.96 -14.84
N LYS A 428 19.70 -13.16 -14.34
CA LYS A 428 20.09 -13.16 -12.91
C LYS A 428 18.95 -12.71 -11.98
N ARG A 429 18.14 -11.73 -12.36
CA ARG A 429 16.99 -11.29 -11.55
C ARG A 429 15.93 -12.38 -11.51
N VAL A 430 15.64 -13.01 -12.64
CA VAL A 430 14.70 -14.15 -12.75
C VAL A 430 15.21 -15.35 -11.93
N GLN A 431 16.51 -15.65 -12.00
CA GLN A 431 17.18 -16.67 -11.17
C GLN A 431 16.97 -16.40 -9.68
N GLU A 432 17.30 -15.21 -9.20
CA GLU A 432 17.11 -14.82 -7.80
C GLU A 432 15.63 -14.69 -7.40
N THR A 433 14.69 -14.50 -8.33
CA THR A 433 13.25 -14.39 -8.06
C THR A 433 12.59 -15.76 -7.90
N PHE A 434 12.92 -16.76 -8.74
CA PHE A 434 12.30 -18.10 -8.70
C PHE A 434 13.20 -19.21 -8.12
N ASN A 435 14.46 -18.89 -7.77
CA ASN A 435 15.50 -19.84 -7.39
C ASN A 435 15.74 -20.93 -8.45
N TRP A 436 15.62 -20.59 -9.74
CA TRP A 436 15.80 -21.54 -10.84
C TRP A 436 17.27 -21.85 -11.13
N LYS A 437 17.55 -23.08 -11.56
CA LYS A 437 18.84 -23.47 -12.13
C LYS A 437 19.05 -22.82 -13.49
N GLU A 438 20.31 -22.73 -13.88
CA GLU A 438 20.77 -22.27 -15.20
C GLU A 438 20.04 -22.96 -16.37
N GLU A 439 19.96 -24.29 -16.36
CA GLU A 439 19.24 -25.09 -17.38
C GLU A 439 17.74 -24.73 -17.54
N THR A 440 17.11 -24.26 -16.47
CA THR A 440 15.68 -23.86 -16.45
C THR A 440 15.50 -22.44 -16.97
N LEU A 441 16.43 -21.54 -16.65
CA LEU A 441 16.46 -20.17 -17.17
C LEU A 441 16.73 -20.15 -18.67
N GLN A 442 17.72 -20.93 -19.12
CA GLN A 442 18.07 -21.05 -20.53
C GLN A 442 16.91 -21.61 -21.36
N PHE A 443 16.16 -22.61 -20.87
CA PHE A 443 14.93 -23.07 -21.54
C PHE A 443 13.93 -21.92 -21.80
N PHE A 444 13.62 -21.12 -20.78
CA PHE A 444 12.68 -20.00 -20.93
C PHE A 444 13.25 -18.87 -21.80
N ALA A 445 14.53 -18.52 -21.67
CA ALA A 445 15.19 -17.50 -22.49
C ALA A 445 15.29 -17.93 -23.97
N GLU A 446 15.51 -19.22 -24.24
CA GLU A 446 15.58 -19.76 -25.60
C GLU A 446 14.22 -19.83 -26.29
N GLY A 447 13.14 -20.06 -25.54
CA GLY A 447 11.77 -19.98 -26.06
C GLY A 447 11.31 -18.54 -26.30
N ALA A 448 11.82 -17.58 -25.51
CA ALA A 448 11.46 -16.16 -25.56
C ALA A 448 12.27 -15.33 -26.59
N LYS A 449 12.78 -15.95 -27.66
CA LYS A 449 13.52 -15.28 -28.75
C LYS A 449 12.64 -14.33 -29.61
N SER A 450 11.34 -14.24 -29.33
CA SER A 450 10.36 -13.33 -29.93
C SER A 450 9.46 -12.71 -28.84
N ASP A 451 8.56 -11.79 -29.24
CA ASP A 451 7.38 -11.50 -28.42
C ASP A 451 6.71 -12.82 -28.00
N SER A 452 6.41 -12.91 -26.70
CA SER A 452 5.98 -14.16 -26.08
C SER A 452 5.32 -13.93 -24.72
N PHE A 453 4.65 -14.95 -24.20
CA PHE A 453 4.08 -14.98 -22.86
C PHE A 453 4.21 -16.37 -22.23
N ILE A 454 4.00 -16.45 -20.91
CA ILE A 454 3.97 -17.70 -20.14
C ILE A 454 2.61 -17.81 -19.47
N GLN A 455 2.09 -19.02 -19.33
CA GLN A 455 0.88 -19.30 -18.56
C GLN A 455 1.24 -20.00 -17.26
N MET A 456 0.81 -19.43 -16.14
CA MET A 456 0.95 -20.00 -14.80
C MET A 456 -0.34 -20.75 -14.46
N VAL A 457 -0.31 -22.08 -14.59
CA VAL A 457 -1.43 -22.98 -14.28
C VAL A 457 -1.33 -23.36 -12.80
N CYS A 458 -2.33 -23.00 -12.00
CA CYS A 458 -2.35 -23.23 -10.55
C CYS A 458 -3.60 -23.98 -10.09
N LEU A 459 -3.47 -24.71 -8.98
CA LEU A 459 -4.58 -25.32 -8.27
C LEU A 459 -5.25 -24.31 -7.33
N GLU A 460 -6.56 -24.19 -7.45
CA GLU A 460 -7.43 -23.43 -6.54
C GLU A 460 -7.68 -24.17 -5.23
N ARG A 461 -7.77 -25.50 -5.29
CA ARG A 461 -8.13 -26.38 -4.16
C ARG A 461 -7.18 -27.58 -4.01
N PRO A 462 -5.85 -27.38 -3.89
CA PRO A 462 -4.89 -28.49 -3.76
C PRO A 462 -5.18 -29.35 -2.52
N LEU A 463 -4.85 -30.64 -2.63
CA LEU A 463 -5.08 -31.66 -1.60
C LEU A 463 -3.86 -31.87 -0.69
N GLY A 464 -2.65 -31.57 -1.17
CA GLY A 464 -1.43 -31.59 -0.35
C GLY A 464 -1.52 -30.66 0.88
N ARG A 465 -1.01 -31.10 2.03
CA ARG A 465 -0.96 -30.31 3.28
C ARG A 465 0.46 -30.25 3.82
N GLY A 466 1.06 -29.07 3.76
CA GLY A 466 2.40 -28.81 4.24
C GLY A 466 2.51 -28.60 5.76
N VAL A 467 3.67 -28.12 6.19
CA VAL A 467 3.95 -27.72 7.58
C VAL A 467 4.96 -26.57 7.66
N VAL A 468 4.81 -25.72 8.67
CA VAL A 468 5.82 -24.73 9.13
C VAL A 468 6.29 -25.13 10.52
N ARG A 469 7.60 -25.31 10.73
CA ARG A 469 8.21 -25.69 12.01
C ARG A 469 9.36 -24.75 12.38
N LEU A 470 9.73 -24.69 13.67
CA LEU A 470 10.94 -23.99 14.08
C LEU A 470 12.18 -24.79 13.66
N ARG A 471 13.19 -24.14 13.08
CA ARG A 471 14.51 -24.77 12.86
C ARG A 471 15.37 -24.81 14.13
N ASN A 472 15.16 -23.84 15.03
CA ASN A 472 15.88 -23.67 16.29
C ASN A 472 15.12 -22.63 17.16
N ARG A 473 15.66 -22.32 18.34
CA ARG A 473 15.07 -21.37 19.31
C ARG A 473 15.25 -19.88 18.99
N SER A 474 15.96 -19.52 17.92
CA SER A 474 16.25 -18.12 17.59
C SER A 474 15.08 -17.47 16.88
N PRO A 475 14.51 -16.35 17.39
CA PRO A 475 13.48 -15.60 16.69
C PRO A 475 14.00 -14.92 15.42
N LEU A 476 15.32 -14.90 15.20
CA LEU A 476 15.95 -14.33 14.00
C LEU A 476 16.27 -15.36 12.91
N SER A 477 15.99 -16.65 13.15
CA SER A 477 16.10 -17.69 12.11
C SER A 477 14.81 -17.79 11.30
N ASN A 478 14.91 -17.90 9.97
CA ASN A 478 13.77 -18.28 9.14
C ASN A 478 13.33 -19.71 9.49
N PRO A 479 12.01 -19.97 9.62
CA PRO A 479 11.49 -21.28 10.00
C PRO A 479 11.71 -22.31 8.89
N SER A 480 11.45 -23.58 9.22
CA SER A 480 11.38 -24.67 8.26
C SER A 480 10.01 -24.64 7.62
N ILE A 481 9.94 -24.65 6.29
CA ILE A 481 8.69 -24.53 5.52
C ILE A 481 8.68 -25.65 4.50
N ASN A 482 7.75 -26.60 4.62
CA ASN A 482 7.63 -27.70 3.70
C ASN A 482 6.18 -27.81 3.18
N PRO A 483 5.85 -27.24 2.01
CA PRO A 483 4.49 -27.28 1.47
C PRO A 483 4.07 -28.65 0.90
N LYS A 484 5.01 -29.59 0.70
CA LYS A 484 4.76 -30.95 0.19
C LYS A 484 4.10 -30.99 -1.20
N TYR A 485 4.57 -30.13 -2.11
CA TYR A 485 4.04 -30.04 -3.47
C TYR A 485 4.20 -31.34 -4.27
N PHE A 486 3.16 -31.69 -5.04
CA PHE A 486 3.03 -32.92 -5.82
C PHE A 486 3.37 -34.20 -5.04
N GLN A 487 2.99 -34.26 -3.75
CA GLN A 487 2.94 -35.51 -2.97
C GLN A 487 1.55 -36.18 -3.03
N ASP A 488 0.52 -35.48 -3.51
CA ASP A 488 -0.75 -36.09 -3.93
C ASP A 488 -0.79 -36.12 -5.47
N GLU A 489 -0.91 -37.31 -6.04
CA GLU A 489 -0.91 -37.49 -7.50
C GLU A 489 -2.16 -36.94 -8.20
N ARG A 490 -3.21 -36.61 -7.43
CA ARG A 490 -4.40 -35.91 -7.95
C ARG A 490 -4.09 -34.44 -8.24
N ASP A 491 -3.31 -33.79 -7.38
CA ASP A 491 -2.83 -32.42 -7.60
C ASP A 491 -1.97 -32.37 -8.89
N CYS A 492 -1.12 -33.36 -9.10
CA CYS A 492 -0.28 -33.44 -10.31
C CYS A 492 -1.13 -33.66 -11.57
N ARG A 493 -2.12 -34.58 -11.52
CA ARG A 493 -3.03 -34.84 -12.64
C ARG A 493 -3.86 -33.63 -13.05
N ALA A 494 -4.44 -32.90 -12.09
CA ALA A 494 -5.22 -31.70 -12.38
C ALA A 494 -4.36 -30.61 -13.03
N ILE A 495 -3.10 -30.45 -12.59
CA ILE A 495 -2.14 -29.56 -13.27
C ILE A 495 -1.82 -30.04 -14.68
N VAL A 496 -1.54 -31.33 -14.91
CA VAL A 496 -1.27 -31.86 -16.26
C VAL A 496 -2.44 -31.63 -17.22
N GLU A 497 -3.68 -31.85 -16.76
CA GLU A 497 -4.89 -31.57 -17.53
C GLU A 497 -5.05 -30.06 -17.81
N GLY A 498 -4.65 -29.20 -16.88
CA GLY A 498 -4.62 -27.74 -17.04
C GLY A 498 -3.52 -27.22 -17.97
N LEU A 499 -2.33 -27.81 -17.95
CA LEU A 499 -1.22 -27.50 -18.86
C LEU A 499 -1.58 -27.87 -20.31
N GLN A 500 -2.28 -29.00 -20.50
CA GLN A 500 -2.86 -29.37 -21.79
C GLN A 500 -3.88 -28.32 -22.26
N PHE A 501 -4.85 -27.96 -21.42
CA PHE A 501 -5.87 -26.98 -21.80
C PHE A 501 -5.29 -25.58 -22.07
N ALA A 502 -4.25 -25.16 -21.34
CA ALA A 502 -3.52 -23.93 -21.60
C ALA A 502 -2.83 -23.91 -22.98
N VAL A 503 -2.39 -25.07 -23.49
CA VAL A 503 -1.86 -25.20 -24.87
C VAL A 503 -3.00 -25.24 -25.90
N ASP A 504 -4.09 -25.97 -25.62
CA ASP A 504 -5.28 -26.00 -26.48
C ASP A 504 -5.85 -24.59 -26.74
N VAL A 505 -5.90 -23.75 -25.70
CA VAL A 505 -6.36 -22.34 -25.77
C VAL A 505 -5.55 -21.51 -26.79
N VAL A 506 -4.25 -21.79 -26.97
CA VAL A 506 -3.37 -21.02 -27.86
C VAL A 506 -3.28 -21.65 -29.25
N GLU A 507 -3.17 -22.98 -29.35
CA GLU A 507 -2.88 -23.65 -30.61
C GLU A 507 -4.14 -24.10 -31.38
N ASN A 508 -5.28 -24.25 -30.70
CA ASN A 508 -6.54 -24.72 -31.29
C ASN A 508 -7.61 -23.60 -31.36
N THR A 509 -7.23 -22.31 -31.34
CA THR A 509 -8.15 -21.17 -31.52
C THR A 509 -7.67 -20.17 -32.58
N THR A 510 -8.61 -19.61 -33.35
CA THR A 510 -8.32 -18.56 -34.35
C THR A 510 -7.82 -17.29 -33.67
N ALA A 511 -8.32 -16.99 -32.47
CA ALA A 511 -7.93 -15.83 -31.68
C ALA A 511 -6.43 -15.73 -31.38
N PHE A 512 -5.73 -16.85 -31.27
CA PHE A 512 -4.26 -16.86 -31.14
C PHE A 512 -3.55 -17.13 -32.47
N ALA A 513 -4.13 -17.89 -33.40
CA ALA A 513 -3.60 -18.02 -34.76
C ALA A 513 -3.49 -16.66 -35.50
N ASP A 514 -4.43 -15.73 -35.26
CA ASP A 514 -4.42 -14.33 -35.75
C ASP A 514 -3.16 -13.53 -35.35
N ILE A 515 -2.36 -14.02 -34.39
CA ILE A 515 -1.13 -13.40 -33.90
C ILE A 515 0.06 -14.37 -33.90
N ASP A 516 0.07 -15.36 -34.80
CA ASP A 516 1.09 -16.42 -34.91
C ASP A 516 1.32 -17.20 -33.59
N GLY A 517 0.28 -17.30 -32.75
CA GLY A 517 0.35 -17.87 -31.40
C GLY A 517 0.59 -19.39 -31.39
N HIS A 518 1.71 -19.83 -30.83
CA HIS A 518 2.03 -21.25 -30.66
C HIS A 518 2.96 -21.50 -29.47
N LEU A 519 2.99 -22.72 -28.91
CA LEU A 519 4.00 -23.09 -27.92
C LEU A 519 5.37 -23.19 -28.63
N ALA A 520 6.41 -22.57 -28.06
CA ALA A 520 7.75 -22.64 -28.61
C ALA A 520 8.17 -24.11 -28.84
N PRO A 521 8.70 -24.49 -30.02
CA PRO A 521 9.01 -25.87 -30.39
C PRO A 521 10.33 -26.36 -29.76
N ILE A 522 10.48 -26.13 -28.45
CA ILE A 522 11.62 -26.55 -27.64
C ILE A 522 11.15 -27.43 -26.48
N GLN A 523 11.95 -28.45 -26.17
CA GLN A 523 11.63 -29.42 -25.13
C GLN A 523 12.45 -29.12 -23.86
N PHE A 524 11.81 -29.21 -22.69
CA PHE A 524 12.50 -28.96 -21.42
C PHE A 524 13.69 -29.93 -21.23
N PRO A 525 14.92 -29.48 -20.92
CA PRO A 525 16.13 -30.30 -20.99
C PRO A 525 16.09 -31.59 -20.14
N ALA A 526 15.52 -31.54 -18.94
CA ALA A 526 15.39 -32.71 -18.06
C ALA A 526 14.21 -33.64 -18.41
N CYS A 527 13.51 -33.38 -19.52
CA CYS A 527 12.32 -34.10 -19.96
C CYS A 527 12.42 -34.59 -21.43
N VAL A 528 13.64 -34.72 -21.98
CA VAL A 528 13.87 -35.14 -23.37
C VAL A 528 13.55 -36.61 -23.65
N ASP A 529 13.58 -37.48 -22.64
CA ASP A 529 13.36 -38.93 -22.77
C ASP A 529 11.88 -39.33 -23.00
N VAL A 530 10.95 -38.37 -22.97
CA VAL A 530 9.51 -38.57 -23.20
C VAL A 530 9.04 -37.76 -24.41
N PRO A 531 8.01 -38.18 -25.17
CA PRO A 531 7.58 -37.42 -26.36
C PRO A 531 7.06 -36.02 -25.99
N PHE A 532 7.51 -34.98 -26.71
CA PHE A 532 7.04 -33.61 -26.53
C PHE A 532 5.50 -33.51 -26.62
N LYS A 533 4.90 -32.64 -25.79
CA LYS A 533 3.44 -32.48 -25.62
C LYS A 533 2.66 -33.76 -25.22
N SER A 534 3.33 -34.85 -24.85
CA SER A 534 2.65 -36.01 -24.21
C SER A 534 2.28 -35.71 -22.75
N THR A 535 1.34 -36.49 -22.19
CA THR A 535 1.01 -36.45 -20.75
C THR A 535 2.25 -36.60 -19.86
N ALA A 536 3.19 -37.48 -20.23
CA ALA A 536 4.44 -37.68 -19.50
C ALA A 536 5.39 -36.47 -19.59
N TYR A 537 5.40 -35.77 -20.73
CA TYR A 537 6.13 -34.50 -20.86
C TYR A 537 5.55 -33.42 -19.94
N TYR A 538 4.22 -33.25 -19.91
CA TYR A 538 3.58 -32.28 -19.02
C TYR A 538 3.77 -32.62 -17.54
N GLU A 539 3.76 -33.89 -17.14
CA GLU A 539 4.07 -34.28 -15.76
C GLU A 539 5.52 -33.96 -15.40
N CYS A 540 6.47 -34.36 -16.26
CA CYS A 540 7.88 -34.05 -16.06
C CYS A 540 8.12 -32.55 -15.96
N LEU A 541 7.52 -31.76 -16.86
CA LEU A 541 7.57 -30.30 -16.83
C LEU A 541 7.01 -29.74 -15.52
N ALA A 542 5.83 -30.19 -15.08
CA ALA A 542 5.18 -29.71 -13.86
C ALA A 542 6.04 -29.90 -12.60
N ARG A 543 6.71 -31.06 -12.49
CA ARG A 543 7.63 -31.35 -11.38
C ARG A 543 8.94 -30.57 -11.46
N HIS A 544 9.35 -30.06 -12.63
CA HIS A 544 10.52 -29.21 -12.80
C HIS A 544 10.21 -27.72 -12.60
N VAL A 545 9.33 -27.13 -13.41
CA VAL A 545 8.95 -25.71 -13.37
C VAL A 545 7.72 -25.46 -12.48
N THR A 546 7.75 -26.05 -11.29
CA THR A 546 6.74 -25.81 -10.25
C THR A 546 6.73 -24.33 -9.86
N VAL A 547 5.54 -23.77 -9.63
CA VAL A 547 5.32 -22.38 -9.23
C VAL A 547 4.27 -22.27 -8.13
N THR A 548 4.37 -21.22 -7.32
CA THR A 548 3.39 -20.82 -6.28
C THR A 548 2.73 -19.51 -6.71
N ALA A 549 1.44 -19.35 -6.42
CA ALA A 549 0.72 -18.08 -6.58
C ALA A 549 0.84 -17.17 -5.33
N TYR A 550 1.66 -17.55 -4.36
CA TYR A 550 2.02 -16.81 -3.14
C TYR A 550 0.81 -16.54 -2.24
N LYS A 551 -0.04 -17.56 -2.01
CA LYS A 551 -1.29 -17.55 -1.23
C LYS A 551 -1.19 -18.42 0.03
N TYR A 552 -0.08 -18.31 0.76
CA TYR A 552 0.18 -19.11 1.96
C TYR A 552 -0.88 -18.92 3.06
N SER A 553 -1.42 -20.02 3.59
CA SER A 553 -2.53 -20.03 4.54
C SER A 553 -2.55 -21.31 5.40
N GLY A 554 -3.53 -21.44 6.30
CA GLY A 554 -3.85 -22.69 7.01
C GLY A 554 -3.07 -22.98 8.30
N THR A 555 -1.91 -22.36 8.54
CA THR A 555 -0.97 -22.68 9.65
C THR A 555 -1.41 -22.31 11.07
N ALA A 556 -2.53 -21.60 11.20
CA ALA A 556 -3.20 -21.35 12.47
C ALA A 556 -4.71 -21.38 12.20
N PRO A 557 -5.27 -22.59 11.95
CA PRO A 557 -6.60 -22.73 11.37
C PRO A 557 -7.71 -22.40 12.36
N ILE A 558 -8.84 -21.99 11.79
CA ILE A 558 -10.09 -21.70 12.48
C ILE A 558 -10.92 -22.98 12.66
N GLY A 559 -11.60 -23.06 13.80
CA GLY A 559 -12.54 -24.12 14.13
C GLY A 559 -13.70 -23.65 14.99
N ARG A 560 -14.42 -24.61 15.57
CA ARG A 560 -15.67 -24.38 16.31
C ARG A 560 -15.44 -23.81 17.71
N ASP A 561 -16.34 -22.94 18.14
CA ASP A 561 -16.36 -22.34 19.50
C ASP A 561 -16.60 -23.39 20.62
N ASP A 562 -17.04 -24.60 20.27
CA ASP A 562 -17.29 -25.71 21.20
C ASP A 562 -16.02 -26.51 21.59
N GLY A 563 -14.88 -26.27 20.94
CA GLY A 563 -13.63 -26.98 21.21
C GLY A 563 -13.58 -28.43 20.69
N THR A 564 -14.52 -28.85 19.85
CA THR A 564 -14.53 -30.20 19.25
C THR A 564 -13.58 -30.35 18.07
N ASP A 565 -13.17 -29.24 17.45
CA ASP A 565 -12.23 -29.21 16.33
C ASP A 565 -10.78 -29.29 16.83
N VAL A 566 -10.27 -30.52 16.96
CA VAL A 566 -8.89 -30.81 17.41
C VAL A 566 -7.81 -30.29 16.46
N ASP A 567 -8.16 -29.96 15.22
CA ASP A 567 -7.25 -29.37 14.24
C ASP A 567 -7.13 -27.85 14.39
N ALA A 568 -7.98 -27.21 15.21
CA ALA A 568 -8.07 -25.75 15.31
C ALA A 568 -7.01 -25.13 16.24
N VAL A 569 -6.57 -23.92 15.88
CA VAL A 569 -5.72 -23.06 16.71
C VAL A 569 -6.50 -21.84 17.24
N VAL A 570 -7.56 -21.43 16.53
CA VAL A 570 -8.46 -20.33 16.93
C VAL A 570 -9.94 -20.67 16.80
N ASP A 571 -10.75 -19.99 17.62
CA ASP A 571 -12.21 -20.04 17.58
C ASP A 571 -12.81 -19.20 16.43
N THR A 572 -14.15 -19.21 16.28
CA THR A 572 -14.87 -18.47 15.22
C THR A 572 -14.78 -16.93 15.35
N ARG A 573 -14.10 -16.44 16.39
CA ARG A 573 -13.83 -15.02 16.67
C ARG A 573 -12.32 -14.71 16.56
N LEU A 574 -11.57 -15.65 15.98
CA LEU A 574 -10.12 -15.63 15.78
C LEU A 574 -9.29 -15.59 17.08
N ARG A 575 -9.89 -15.97 18.21
CA ARG A 575 -9.23 -16.01 19.53
C ARG A 575 -8.51 -17.35 19.71
N SER A 576 -7.28 -17.33 20.22
CA SER A 576 -6.58 -18.57 20.59
C SER A 576 -7.31 -19.34 21.69
N GLN A 577 -7.29 -20.67 21.64
CA GLN A 577 -7.95 -21.55 22.62
C GLN A 577 -7.44 -21.39 24.08
N TYR A 578 -6.36 -20.65 24.31
CA TYR A 578 -5.81 -20.33 25.64
C TYR A 578 -6.73 -19.48 26.55
N GLY A 579 -7.99 -19.23 26.17
CA GLY A 579 -8.90 -18.32 26.89
C GLY A 579 -10.41 -18.57 26.67
N HIS A 580 -10.92 -19.73 27.09
CA HIS A 580 -12.37 -19.99 27.07
C HIS A 580 -13.12 -19.24 28.19
N ASN A 581 -13.79 -18.15 27.80
CA ASN A 581 -15.23 -17.98 28.06
C ASN A 581 -15.86 -16.92 27.11
N PHE A 582 -17.19 -16.85 27.07
CA PHE A 582 -17.97 -16.06 26.10
C PHE A 582 -17.97 -14.55 26.44
N LEU A 583 -17.90 -13.64 25.46
CA LEU A 583 -19.03 -13.28 24.60
C LEU A 583 -18.65 -13.00 23.12
N ALA A 584 -19.64 -13.11 22.25
CA ALA A 584 -19.51 -12.88 20.80
C ALA A 584 -20.02 -11.50 20.35
N SER A 585 -19.78 -11.23 19.07
CA SER A 585 -20.11 -10.04 18.27
C SER A 585 -19.41 -8.71 18.60
N TRP A 586 -19.25 -7.95 17.53
CA TRP A 586 -19.37 -6.49 17.47
C TRP A 586 -20.27 -5.94 18.59
N ARG A 587 -19.84 -4.88 19.27
CA ARG A 587 -20.72 -4.06 20.11
C ARG A 587 -20.80 -2.66 19.51
N ASN A 588 -22.02 -2.23 19.22
CA ASN A 588 -22.31 -0.86 18.83
C ASN A 588 -21.89 0.13 19.92
N LEU A 589 -21.40 1.29 19.51
CA LEU A 589 -21.52 2.53 20.29
C LEU A 589 -22.65 3.40 19.67
N PRO A 590 -23.30 4.28 20.44
CA PRO A 590 -24.77 4.37 20.40
C PRO A 590 -25.36 5.55 19.59
N GLY A 591 -26.56 5.35 18.98
CA GLY A 591 -27.20 6.38 18.13
C GLY A 591 -28.75 6.50 18.07
N ARG A 592 -29.56 5.52 18.51
CA ARG A 592 -31.06 5.42 18.28
C ARG A 592 -31.43 5.22 16.78
N ILE A 593 -32.57 4.65 16.36
CA ILE A 593 -33.94 4.53 16.93
C ILE A 593 -34.45 3.05 16.97
N ARG A 594 -35.63 2.82 17.56
CA ARG A 594 -36.38 1.55 17.76
C ARG A 594 -36.77 0.88 16.40
N SER A 595 -37.19 -0.38 16.27
CA SER A 595 -37.95 -1.33 17.14
C SER A 595 -37.91 -2.76 16.50
N ASN A 596 -38.42 -3.91 17.01
CA ASN A 596 -38.90 -4.43 18.30
C ASN A 596 -39.19 -5.97 18.14
N VAL A 597 -39.47 -6.71 19.25
CA VAL A 597 -40.01 -8.11 19.33
C VAL A 597 -39.07 -9.28 18.91
N ALA A 598 -39.04 -10.49 19.51
CA ALA A 598 -39.07 -10.92 20.93
C ALA A 598 -38.71 -12.43 21.09
N HIS A 599 -37.98 -12.78 22.17
CA HIS A 599 -37.95 -14.11 22.89
C HIS A 599 -37.51 -15.40 22.11
N SER A 600 -37.13 -16.55 22.72
CA SER A 600 -37.07 -16.98 24.14
C SER A 600 -35.90 -17.96 24.49
N THR A 601 -35.11 -17.60 25.51
CA THR A 601 -34.66 -18.43 26.67
C THR A 601 -34.08 -19.86 26.55
N SER A 602 -32.86 -20.06 27.07
CA SER A 602 -32.57 -21.07 28.11
C SER A 602 -31.32 -20.73 28.95
N THR A 603 -31.55 -20.53 30.24
CA THR A 603 -30.67 -19.96 31.28
C THR A 603 -29.63 -20.93 31.87
N VAL A 604 -28.41 -20.45 32.16
CA VAL A 604 -27.57 -20.94 33.28
C VAL A 604 -26.97 -19.71 33.99
N LYS A 605 -26.76 -19.76 35.32
CA LYS A 605 -26.27 -18.63 36.16
C LYS A 605 -24.82 -18.83 36.66
N PRO A 606 -24.12 -17.76 37.10
CA PRO A 606 -22.65 -17.74 37.12
C PRO A 606 -21.98 -18.00 38.48
N ILE A 607 -20.70 -18.39 38.37
CA ILE A 607 -19.61 -18.24 39.36
C ILE A 607 -18.41 -17.72 38.56
N GLY A 608 -17.56 -16.79 39.00
CA GLY A 608 -17.60 -15.95 40.21
C GLY A 608 -16.30 -15.12 40.30
N GLN A 609 -16.42 -13.83 40.66
CA GLN A 609 -15.34 -12.83 40.71
C GLN A 609 -14.65 -12.47 39.36
N THR A 610 -14.04 -11.29 39.32
CA THR A 610 -13.57 -10.62 38.09
C THR A 610 -12.06 -10.72 37.90
N SER A 611 -11.62 -11.29 36.78
CA SER A 611 -10.31 -11.02 36.18
C SER A 611 -10.50 -10.33 34.82
N HIS A 612 -9.61 -9.40 34.47
CA HIS A 612 -9.58 -8.80 33.13
C HIS A 612 -8.78 -9.73 32.21
N THR A 613 -9.46 -10.68 31.57
CA THR A 613 -8.83 -11.64 30.65
C THR A 613 -8.40 -10.94 29.36
N LEU A 614 -7.09 -10.82 29.15
CA LEU A 614 -6.54 -10.36 27.88
C LEU A 614 -6.81 -11.41 26.79
N THR A 615 -7.28 -10.98 25.62
CA THR A 615 -7.49 -11.88 24.48
C THR A 615 -6.28 -11.84 23.53
N LEU A 616 -5.93 -12.99 22.96
CA LEU A 616 -4.98 -13.11 21.85
C LEU A 616 -5.78 -13.43 20.58
N ARG A 617 -5.73 -12.55 19.57
CA ARG A 617 -6.29 -12.84 18.24
C ARG A 617 -5.22 -13.08 17.19
N LEU A 618 -5.52 -13.91 16.21
CA LEU A 618 -4.66 -14.16 15.04
C LEU A 618 -5.40 -13.71 13.77
N VAL A 619 -4.74 -12.96 12.88
CA VAL A 619 -5.34 -12.55 11.60
C VAL A 619 -4.38 -12.88 10.46
N SER A 620 -4.86 -13.73 9.53
CA SER A 620 -4.08 -14.20 8.38
C SER A 620 -3.81 -13.09 7.36
N HIS A 621 -2.86 -13.32 6.46
CA HIS A 621 -2.47 -12.40 5.37
C HIS A 621 -3.00 -12.88 4.01
N THR A 622 -4.31 -12.82 3.81
CA THR A 622 -4.92 -12.95 2.48
C THR A 622 -6.09 -11.98 2.37
N TRP A 623 -5.89 -10.88 1.65
CA TRP A 623 -6.96 -9.93 1.31
C TRP A 623 -7.81 -10.39 0.12
N ASN A 624 -7.29 -11.34 -0.65
CA ASN A 624 -7.88 -11.92 -1.84
C ASN A 624 -7.47 -13.40 -1.90
N ASP A 625 -8.44 -14.28 -2.11
CA ASP A 625 -8.44 -15.73 -1.85
C ASP A 625 -8.31 -16.13 -0.37
N PHE A 626 -9.43 -16.50 0.24
CA PHE A 626 -9.44 -17.40 1.39
C PHE A 626 -9.36 -18.86 0.91
N ILE A 627 -8.23 -19.55 1.14
CA ILE A 627 -8.17 -21.02 1.07
C ILE A 627 -8.65 -21.57 2.41
N LEU A 628 -9.66 -22.45 2.39
CA LEU A 628 -10.37 -22.88 3.60
C LEU A 628 -10.40 -24.40 3.73
N SER A 629 -9.87 -24.88 4.87
CA SER A 629 -9.56 -26.28 5.12
C SER A 629 -10.77 -27.06 5.66
N LEU A 630 -11.54 -27.65 4.74
CA LEU A 630 -12.63 -28.59 5.05
C LEU A 630 -12.33 -30.04 4.61
N PRO A 631 -12.55 -31.06 5.46
CA PRO A 631 -12.96 -32.39 5.02
C PRO A 631 -14.46 -32.42 4.65
N VAL A 632 -14.84 -33.07 3.53
CA VAL A 632 -16.12 -32.82 2.84
C VAL A 632 -17.14 -33.97 2.96
N PRO A 633 -18.39 -33.67 3.40
CA PRO A 633 -19.63 -34.37 3.01
C PRO A 633 -20.43 -33.59 1.92
N ARG A 634 -21.56 -34.14 1.40
CA ARG A 634 -22.23 -33.64 0.17
C ARG A 634 -23.73 -33.25 0.32
N ASN A 635 -24.14 -32.24 -0.48
CA ASN A 635 -25.41 -32.08 -1.27
C ASN A 635 -26.57 -31.09 -0.85
N ARG A 636 -26.68 -30.01 -1.65
CA ARG A 636 -27.83 -29.59 -2.54
C ARG A 636 -29.04 -28.71 -2.06
N LEU A 637 -29.05 -27.46 -2.57
CA LEU A 637 -30.05 -26.80 -3.48
C LEU A 637 -31.31 -26.01 -2.99
N ASN A 638 -31.26 -24.66 -3.18
CA ASN A 638 -32.18 -23.75 -3.94
C ASN A 638 -33.69 -23.50 -3.54
N PRO A 639 -34.36 -22.40 -4.02
CA PRO A 639 -33.91 -20.98 -4.20
C PRO A 639 -34.98 -19.84 -3.99
N ASN A 640 -34.56 -18.56 -4.10
CA ASN A 640 -35.28 -17.37 -4.69
C ASN A 640 -36.46 -16.64 -3.95
N PRO A 641 -36.85 -15.37 -4.31
CA PRO A 641 -36.06 -14.12 -4.51
C PRO A 641 -36.79 -12.76 -4.10
N LEU A 642 -36.24 -11.59 -4.50
CA LEU A 642 -36.82 -10.20 -4.60
C LEU A 642 -36.86 -9.27 -3.33
N SER A 643 -36.72 -7.91 -3.38
CA SER A 643 -36.33 -6.94 -4.45
C SER A 643 -36.05 -5.47 -4.00
N THR A 644 -35.17 -4.76 -4.75
CA THR A 644 -35.20 -3.32 -5.21
C THR A 644 -34.98 -2.06 -4.33
N THR A 645 -34.25 -1.10 -4.94
CA THR A 645 -34.32 0.39 -4.92
C THR A 645 -33.68 1.23 -3.80
N GLY A 646 -32.72 2.10 -4.18
CA GLY A 646 -32.04 3.09 -3.33
C GLY A 646 -32.45 4.57 -3.52
N GLY A 647 -31.56 5.52 -3.17
CA GLY A 647 -31.78 6.98 -3.30
C GLY A 647 -30.57 7.85 -2.89
N VAL A 648 -30.50 9.08 -3.42
CA VAL A 648 -29.36 10.03 -3.26
C VAL A 648 -29.66 11.13 -2.22
N VAL A 649 -28.69 11.47 -1.37
CA VAL A 649 -28.85 12.42 -0.24
C VAL A 649 -28.49 13.88 -0.60
N PRO A 650 -29.27 14.91 -0.20
CA PRO A 650 -29.00 16.31 -0.56
C PRO A 650 -28.00 17.04 0.35
N TYR A 651 -27.28 18.00 -0.23
CA TYR A 651 -26.27 18.90 0.38
C TYR A 651 -26.67 19.64 1.67
N ARG A 652 -27.97 19.66 2.02
CA ARG A 652 -28.50 20.31 3.22
C ARG A 652 -28.13 19.53 4.49
N GLU A 653 -28.04 18.20 4.40
CA GLU A 653 -27.76 17.32 5.54
C GLU A 653 -26.30 17.41 5.98
N LEU A 654 -25.36 17.51 5.03
CA LEU A 654 -23.95 17.87 5.27
C LEU A 654 -23.80 19.16 6.11
N THR A 655 -24.69 20.14 5.91
CA THR A 655 -24.67 21.40 6.68
C THR A 655 -25.10 21.17 8.14
N SER A 656 -26.09 20.30 8.37
CA SER A 656 -26.53 19.93 9.72
C SER A 656 -25.54 19.04 10.45
N LEU A 657 -24.75 18.23 9.72
CA LEU A 657 -23.73 17.36 10.30
C LEU A 657 -22.64 18.18 11.01
N CYS A 658 -22.12 19.21 10.35
CA CYS A 658 -21.08 20.09 10.89
C CYS A 658 -21.51 20.83 12.17
N LEU A 659 -22.79 21.25 12.27
CA LEU A 659 -23.32 21.96 13.43
C LEU A 659 -23.53 21.06 14.65
N ASN A 660 -23.71 19.74 14.45
CA ASN A 660 -23.91 18.77 15.53
C ASN A 660 -22.61 18.15 16.07
N LEU A 661 -21.47 18.35 15.39
CA LEU A 661 -20.20 17.68 15.71
C LEU A 661 -19.18 18.54 16.50
N VAL A 662 -19.39 19.86 16.63
CA VAL A 662 -18.44 20.79 17.23
C VAL A 662 -19.13 21.68 18.25
N SER A 663 -18.75 21.60 19.54
CA SER A 663 -19.18 22.61 20.52
C SER A 663 -18.40 23.92 20.33
N PRO A 664 -19.01 25.10 20.56
CA PRO A 664 -18.32 26.39 20.38
C PRO A 664 -17.00 26.50 21.16
N GLU A 665 -16.96 25.96 22.38
CA GLU A 665 -15.85 26.00 23.34
C GLU A 665 -14.58 25.27 22.84
N LEU A 666 -14.72 24.37 21.86
CA LEU A 666 -13.62 23.58 21.27
C LEU A 666 -13.00 24.24 20.02
N ALA A 667 -13.67 25.22 19.39
CA ALA A 667 -13.34 25.72 18.05
C ALA A 667 -12.25 26.81 18.00
N ARG A 668 -11.20 26.73 18.83
CA ARG A 668 -10.19 27.81 18.98
C ARG A 668 -9.26 27.99 17.77
N SER A 669 -9.22 27.05 16.84
CA SER A 669 -8.39 27.08 15.64
C SER A 669 -9.11 26.41 14.46
N ILE A 670 -9.21 27.08 13.31
CA ILE A 670 -9.84 26.51 12.12
C ILE A 670 -8.94 26.69 10.88
N PHE A 671 -8.91 25.68 10.01
CA PHE A 671 -8.09 25.58 8.81
C PHE A 671 -8.99 25.58 7.55
N PHE A 672 -8.61 26.35 6.52
CA PHE A 672 -9.37 26.42 5.27
C PHE A 672 -8.49 26.30 4.02
N GLN A 673 -8.89 25.38 3.14
CA GLN A 673 -8.32 25.18 1.81
C GLN A 673 -9.39 25.49 0.77
N PHE A 674 -9.21 26.56 -0.01
CA PHE A 674 -10.16 27.01 -1.02
C PHE A 674 -9.69 26.64 -2.43
N HIS A 675 -10.51 25.90 -3.17
CA HIS A 675 -10.19 25.46 -4.55
C HIS A 675 -11.21 25.88 -5.62
N SER A 676 -12.20 26.72 -5.30
CA SER A 676 -13.01 27.41 -6.32
C SER A 676 -13.56 28.76 -5.86
N SER A 677 -13.91 29.61 -6.84
CA SER A 677 -14.41 30.98 -6.65
C SER A 677 -15.94 31.09 -6.65
N GLY A 678 -16.66 29.98 -6.46
CA GLY A 678 -18.11 29.88 -6.62
C GLY A 678 -18.94 30.63 -5.56
N ARG A 679 -20.03 31.28 -6.00
CA ARG A 679 -20.92 32.05 -5.12
C ARG A 679 -21.56 31.21 -3.99
N LEU A 680 -21.87 29.93 -4.21
CA LEU A 680 -22.50 29.07 -3.18
C LEU A 680 -21.56 28.80 -1.99
N ILE A 681 -20.27 28.58 -2.23
CA ILE A 681 -19.31 28.39 -1.13
C ILE A 681 -19.32 29.63 -0.23
N SER A 682 -19.45 30.83 -0.80
CA SER A 682 -19.47 32.08 -0.02
C SER A 682 -20.62 32.18 0.99
N SER A 683 -21.76 31.52 0.77
CA SER A 683 -22.90 31.57 1.72
C SER A 683 -22.77 30.48 2.78
N HIS A 684 -22.42 29.25 2.42
CA HIS A 684 -22.19 28.16 3.37
C HIS A 684 -21.02 28.49 4.32
N VAL A 685 -19.91 28.99 3.77
CA VAL A 685 -18.77 29.51 4.56
C VAL A 685 -19.29 30.54 5.56
N ARG A 686 -19.91 31.64 5.10
CA ARG A 686 -20.45 32.70 6.00
C ARG A 686 -21.41 32.18 7.07
N HIS A 687 -22.20 31.16 6.79
CA HIS A 687 -23.14 30.58 7.75
C HIS A 687 -22.44 29.76 8.84
N VAL A 688 -21.58 28.80 8.48
CA VAL A 688 -20.80 28.01 9.45
C VAL A 688 -19.97 28.94 10.35
N PHE A 689 -19.23 29.85 9.72
CA PHE A 689 -18.40 30.84 10.38
C PHE A 689 -19.20 31.70 11.38
N SER A 690 -20.48 32.02 11.11
CA SER A 690 -21.28 32.91 11.99
C SER A 690 -21.72 32.28 13.31
N GLN A 691 -21.63 30.96 13.44
CA GLN A 691 -21.98 30.25 14.68
C GLN A 691 -20.78 30.05 15.61
N PHE A 692 -19.54 30.10 15.08
CA PHE A 692 -18.31 29.82 15.83
C PHE A 692 -17.38 31.03 16.03
N SER A 693 -17.75 32.21 15.51
CA SER A 693 -16.87 33.38 15.45
C SER A 693 -16.25 33.90 16.75
N PRO A 694 -16.87 33.81 17.95
CA PRO A 694 -16.32 34.47 19.15
C PRO A 694 -15.01 33.86 19.68
N GLU A 695 -14.75 32.56 19.47
CA GLU A 695 -13.67 31.82 20.15
C GLU A 695 -12.45 31.52 19.27
N ILE A 696 -12.50 31.84 17.97
CA ILE A 696 -11.42 31.52 17.02
C ILE A 696 -10.20 32.44 17.25
N GLN A 697 -9.08 31.86 17.69
CA GLN A 697 -7.82 32.58 17.94
C GLN A 697 -6.76 32.33 16.86
N PHE A 698 -6.94 31.32 16.01
CA PHE A 698 -6.03 30.95 14.93
C PHE A 698 -6.78 30.61 13.62
N VAL A 699 -6.29 31.15 12.50
CA VAL A 699 -6.77 30.80 11.15
C VAL A 699 -5.59 30.50 10.23
N SER A 700 -5.71 29.43 9.43
CA SER A 700 -4.79 29.11 8.33
C SER A 700 -5.55 29.10 7.00
N VAL A 701 -4.99 29.74 5.98
CA VAL A 701 -5.65 29.96 4.68
C VAL A 701 -4.71 29.64 3.53
N HIS A 702 -5.21 28.90 2.54
CA HIS A 702 -4.55 28.68 1.25
C HIS A 702 -5.18 29.59 0.18
N GLY A 703 -4.36 30.46 -0.43
CA GLY A 703 -4.78 31.37 -1.51
C GLY A 703 -5.39 32.71 -1.07
N VAL A 704 -5.45 33.67 -2.02
CA VAL A 704 -5.92 35.05 -1.79
C VAL A 704 -7.16 35.34 -2.64
N GLY A 705 -8.35 35.26 -2.02
CA GLY A 705 -9.63 35.51 -2.69
C GLY A 705 -10.46 36.61 -2.02
N SER A 706 -11.32 37.28 -2.80
CA SER A 706 -12.23 38.34 -2.31
C SER A 706 -13.26 37.88 -1.26
N LEU A 707 -13.43 36.55 -1.13
CA LEU A 707 -14.16 35.93 -0.02
C LEU A 707 -13.54 36.26 1.34
N LEU A 708 -12.20 36.27 1.43
CA LEU A 708 -11.48 36.37 2.69
C LEU A 708 -11.64 37.75 3.36
N HIS A 709 -11.50 38.80 2.56
CA HIS A 709 -11.77 40.20 2.95
C HIS A 709 -13.17 40.35 3.58
N ASN A 710 -14.21 39.80 2.96
CA ASN A 710 -15.59 39.86 3.47
C ASN A 710 -15.85 39.07 4.75
N VAL A 711 -15.02 38.05 5.06
CA VAL A 711 -15.16 37.20 6.26
C VAL A 711 -14.34 37.75 7.42
N LEU A 712 -13.08 38.14 7.17
CA LEU A 712 -12.16 38.62 8.22
C LEU A 712 -12.55 40.01 8.77
N LEU A 713 -13.06 40.91 7.92
CA LEU A 713 -13.46 42.27 8.30
C LEU A 713 -14.53 42.35 9.41
N ARG A 714 -15.23 41.26 9.74
CA ARG A 714 -16.35 41.30 10.70
C ARG A 714 -16.01 40.83 12.11
N TRP A 715 -15.03 39.94 12.31
CA TRP A 715 -14.88 39.23 13.61
C TRP A 715 -13.43 38.94 14.03
N ALA A 716 -12.47 39.78 13.72
CA ALA A 716 -11.10 39.53 14.17
C ALA A 716 -10.70 40.04 15.59
N PRO A 717 -11.54 40.59 16.50
CA PRO A 717 -11.02 41.17 17.74
C PRO A 717 -10.41 40.15 18.71
N ASN A 718 -10.73 38.85 18.58
CA ASN A 718 -10.11 37.76 19.34
C ASN A 718 -9.02 36.98 18.56
N LEU A 719 -8.80 37.31 17.28
CA LEU A 719 -7.86 36.61 16.41
C LEU A 719 -6.43 36.97 16.79
N ARG A 720 -5.62 35.98 17.18
CA ARG A 720 -4.26 36.18 17.68
C ARG A 720 -3.17 35.83 16.67
N LYS A 721 -3.48 34.99 15.68
CA LYS A 721 -2.50 34.49 14.71
C LYS A 721 -3.13 34.11 13.37
N ILE A 722 -2.47 34.48 12.29
CA ILE A 722 -2.83 34.09 10.90
C ILE A 722 -1.64 33.39 10.25
N VAL A 723 -1.92 32.32 9.51
CA VAL A 723 -1.00 31.72 8.53
C VAL A 723 -1.62 31.84 7.14
N LEU A 724 -0.91 32.52 6.23
CA LEU A 724 -1.21 32.51 4.80
C LEU A 724 -0.24 31.55 4.10
N VAL A 725 -0.76 30.61 3.33
CA VAL A 725 0.01 29.76 2.42
C VAL A 725 -0.27 30.22 1.00
N MET A 726 0.77 30.63 0.30
CA MET A 726 0.72 30.94 -1.13
C MET A 726 0.94 29.66 -1.95
N ASP A 727 0.31 29.58 -3.11
CA ASP A 727 0.37 28.46 -4.06
C ASP A 727 0.70 29.04 -5.43
N ASP A 728 1.68 28.45 -6.11
CA ASP A 728 2.19 28.92 -7.40
C ASP A 728 1.11 29.02 -8.48
N LYS A 729 0.10 28.15 -8.44
CA LYS A 729 -1.04 28.17 -9.36
C LYS A 729 -1.88 29.45 -9.21
N ILE A 730 -1.89 30.05 -8.02
CA ILE A 730 -2.66 31.26 -7.67
C ILE A 730 -1.89 32.55 -8.03
N ASN A 731 -0.55 32.48 -8.17
CA ASN A 731 0.29 33.61 -8.62
C ASN A 731 0.03 34.02 -10.10
N SER A 732 -0.83 33.29 -10.81
CA SER A 732 -1.32 33.63 -12.16
C SER A 732 -2.25 34.88 -12.23
N LEU A 733 -2.67 35.42 -11.08
CA LEU A 733 -3.51 36.62 -10.97
C LEU A 733 -2.78 37.93 -11.34
N ARG A 734 -2.64 38.17 -12.65
CA ARG A 734 -2.09 39.38 -13.29
C ARG A 734 -2.46 40.70 -12.58
N SER A 735 -1.49 41.30 -11.88
CA SER A 735 -1.54 42.72 -11.49
C SER A 735 -1.02 43.59 -12.64
N ARG A 736 -1.79 44.62 -13.06
CA ARG A 736 -1.46 45.50 -14.19
C ARG A 736 -0.48 46.62 -13.79
N VAL A 737 0.54 46.30 -13.00
CA VAL A 737 1.40 47.29 -12.30
C VAL A 737 2.76 47.47 -12.96
N ASP A 738 3.30 46.45 -13.62
CA ASP A 738 4.59 46.52 -14.33
C ASP A 738 4.43 47.21 -15.70
N ARG A 739 4.23 48.54 -15.71
CA ARG A 739 4.57 49.36 -16.88
C ARG A 739 6.06 49.65 -16.84
N ALA A 740 6.78 49.32 -17.92
CA ALA A 740 8.18 49.73 -18.05
C ALA A 740 8.28 51.26 -18.07
N ALA A 741 9.31 51.80 -17.41
CA ALA A 741 9.77 53.16 -17.65
C ALA A 741 10.69 53.11 -18.89
N GLU A 742 10.43 53.97 -19.86
CA GLU A 742 11.19 53.99 -21.11
C GLU A 742 12.58 54.64 -20.89
N ILE A 743 13.62 53.95 -21.35
CA ILE A 743 14.93 54.51 -21.63
C ILE A 743 15.26 54.05 -23.05
N GLU A 744 15.49 55.00 -23.95
CA GLU A 744 15.58 54.72 -25.39
C GLU A 744 16.82 53.90 -25.76
N GLY A 745 16.69 53.09 -26.81
CA GLY A 745 17.82 52.60 -27.62
C GLY A 745 18.24 51.14 -27.48
N HIS A 746 17.88 50.42 -26.40
CA HIS A 746 18.27 49.00 -26.22
C HIS A 746 17.08 48.11 -25.82
N GLY A 747 16.62 47.26 -26.74
CA GLY A 747 15.53 46.32 -26.46
C GLY A 747 15.94 45.19 -25.51
N ARG A 748 15.16 45.00 -24.43
CA ARG A 748 15.29 43.85 -23.51
C ARG A 748 13.95 43.35 -23.00
N THR A 749 13.81 42.03 -22.95
CA THR A 749 12.82 41.30 -22.15
C THR A 749 12.94 41.69 -20.68
N PRO A 750 11.84 41.81 -19.90
CA PRO A 750 11.92 42.03 -18.46
C PRO A 750 12.48 40.79 -17.75
N ILE A 751 13.79 40.77 -17.51
CA ILE A 751 14.42 39.80 -16.61
C ILE A 751 13.92 40.11 -15.19
N LYS A 752 12.92 39.35 -14.72
CA LYS A 752 12.57 39.34 -13.31
C LYS A 752 13.76 38.79 -12.52
N PRO A 753 14.27 39.49 -11.49
CA PRO A 753 15.18 38.89 -10.52
C PRO A 753 14.36 37.90 -9.69
N MET A 754 14.41 36.61 -10.05
CA MET A 754 13.78 35.56 -9.27
C MET A 754 14.63 35.25 -8.04
N LEU A 755 13.99 35.31 -6.87
CA LEU A 755 14.51 34.87 -5.59
C LEU A 755 13.55 33.77 -5.14
N GLU A 756 13.93 32.52 -5.37
CA GLU A 756 13.00 31.51 -5.85
C GLU A 756 12.07 30.89 -4.80
N THR A 757 12.46 30.80 -3.53
CA THR A 757 11.48 30.52 -2.47
C THR A 757 11.83 31.16 -1.14
N ILE A 758 10.88 31.89 -0.55
CA ILE A 758 10.87 32.20 0.88
C ILE A 758 9.81 31.33 1.55
N HIS A 759 10.21 30.17 2.06
CA HIS A 759 9.31 29.20 2.68
C HIS A 759 8.64 29.73 3.97
N TYR A 760 9.27 30.68 4.68
CA TYR A 760 8.75 31.16 5.95
C TYR A 760 9.18 32.59 6.28
N ILE A 761 8.19 33.45 6.47
CA ILE A 761 8.33 34.81 7.02
C ILE A 761 7.45 34.91 8.27
N ARG A 762 8.03 35.35 9.40
CA ARG A 762 7.28 35.77 10.61
C ARG A 762 7.59 37.23 10.92
N ALA A 763 6.58 38.08 10.84
CA ALA A 763 6.70 39.53 11.05
C ALA A 763 5.96 40.01 12.30
N ASP A 764 6.35 41.20 12.78
CA ASP A 764 5.58 41.97 13.76
C ASP A 764 4.55 42.85 13.03
N VAL A 765 3.27 42.67 13.32
CA VAL A 765 2.17 43.10 12.43
C VAL A 765 2.04 44.62 12.37
N GLU A 766 2.13 45.30 13.52
CA GLU A 766 2.10 46.77 13.63
C GLU A 766 3.21 47.46 12.82
N ARG A 767 4.27 46.74 12.47
CA ARG A 767 5.50 47.29 11.86
C ARG A 767 5.86 46.65 10.52
N PHE A 768 5.03 45.76 10.00
CA PHE A 768 5.21 45.14 8.68
C PHE A 768 4.83 46.11 7.54
N LEU A 769 3.88 47.02 7.81
CA LEU A 769 3.35 47.97 6.84
C LEU A 769 4.32 49.14 6.59
N THR A 770 5.20 49.00 5.59
CA THR A 770 5.99 50.09 5.01
C THR A 770 5.81 50.16 3.48
N PRO A 771 6.00 51.33 2.84
CA PRO A 771 5.36 51.63 1.56
C PRO A 771 6.14 51.10 0.34
N ARG A 772 5.98 49.82 0.00
CA ARG A 772 6.28 49.26 -1.34
C ARG A 772 5.60 47.93 -1.71
N CYS A 773 4.57 47.50 -0.98
CA CYS A 773 3.70 46.41 -1.42
C CYS A 773 2.66 46.92 -2.46
N THR A 774 2.01 46.01 -3.19
CA THR A 774 0.89 46.38 -4.07
C THR A 774 -0.30 46.86 -3.23
N ALA A 775 -1.00 47.91 -3.69
CA ALA A 775 -2.09 48.55 -2.93
C ALA A 775 -3.07 47.54 -2.33
N LYS A 776 -3.62 46.61 -3.13
CA LYS A 776 -4.54 45.56 -2.67
C LYS A 776 -4.03 44.70 -1.51
N MET A 777 -2.71 44.48 -1.40
CA MET A 777 -2.11 43.73 -0.29
C MET A 777 -1.89 44.63 0.94
N GLN A 778 -1.63 45.92 0.73
CA GLN A 778 -1.59 46.92 1.81
C GLN A 778 -3.00 47.13 2.38
N ASP A 779 -4.00 47.32 1.53
CA ASP A 779 -5.42 47.42 1.88
C ASP A 779 -5.83 46.20 2.73
N PHE A 780 -5.63 44.98 2.20
CA PHE A 780 -5.97 43.72 2.86
C PHE A 780 -5.27 43.50 4.20
N VAL A 781 -3.97 43.79 4.32
CA VAL A 781 -3.23 43.64 5.59
C VAL A 781 -3.61 44.75 6.59
N GLN A 782 -3.84 45.98 6.12
CA GLN A 782 -4.31 47.09 6.95
C GLN A 782 -5.72 46.82 7.49
N GLU A 783 -6.64 46.36 6.64
CA GLU A 783 -8.00 45.93 6.99
C GLU A 783 -7.99 44.82 8.03
N ILE A 784 -7.17 43.77 7.81
CA ILE A 784 -6.98 42.70 8.79
C ILE A 784 -6.44 43.26 10.10
N THR A 785 -5.41 44.10 10.09
CA THR A 785 -4.79 44.62 11.32
C THR A 785 -5.75 45.53 12.09
N THR A 786 -6.54 46.35 11.39
CA THR A 786 -7.57 47.21 11.98
C THR A 786 -8.75 46.42 12.55
N ALA A 787 -9.17 45.32 11.90
CA ALA A 787 -10.20 44.42 12.44
C ALA A 787 -9.67 43.51 13.56
N ALA A 788 -8.36 43.20 13.55
CA ALA A 788 -7.72 42.18 14.37
C ALA A 788 -6.82 42.77 15.46
N VAL A 789 -7.39 43.57 16.36
CA VAL A 789 -6.66 44.34 17.40
C VAL A 789 -5.82 43.47 18.37
N ASN A 790 -6.01 42.15 18.38
CA ASN A 790 -5.23 41.18 19.18
C ASN A 790 -4.23 40.33 18.36
N LEU A 791 -4.02 40.62 17.07
CA LEU A 791 -3.19 39.83 16.16
C LEU A 791 -1.69 40.01 16.43
N LYS A 792 -1.04 39.01 17.03
CA LYS A 792 0.38 39.05 17.45
C LYS A 792 1.35 38.40 16.48
N ASP A 793 0.87 37.46 15.66
CA ASP A 793 1.67 36.70 14.70
C ASP A 793 1.01 36.70 13.32
N PHE A 794 1.68 37.34 12.36
CA PHE A 794 1.38 37.18 10.93
C PHE A 794 2.49 36.35 10.28
N ILE A 795 2.10 35.21 9.71
CA ILE A 795 3.02 34.26 9.07
C ILE A 795 2.61 34.11 7.60
N ILE A 796 3.60 34.25 6.72
CA ILE A 796 3.48 33.89 5.29
C ILE A 796 4.37 32.67 5.05
N ARG A 797 3.83 31.69 4.33
CA ARG A 797 4.54 30.51 3.84
C ARG A 797 4.59 30.49 2.32
N ASP A 798 5.70 29.96 1.81
CA ASP A 798 5.93 29.61 0.40
C ASP A 798 5.64 30.77 -0.57
N ALA A 799 6.34 31.89 -0.35
CA ALA A 799 6.06 33.17 -1.00
C ALA A 799 7.26 33.80 -1.72
N PHE A 800 6.98 34.42 -2.87
CA PHE A 800 7.89 35.30 -3.59
C PHE A 800 7.68 36.76 -3.13
N CYS A 801 8.70 37.40 -2.55
CA CYS A 801 8.55 38.77 -2.02
C CYS A 801 9.71 39.73 -2.38
N PRO A 802 9.89 40.07 -3.67
CA PRO A 802 11.02 40.90 -4.15
C PRO A 802 10.94 42.40 -3.78
N MET A 803 9.89 42.86 -3.09
CA MET A 803 9.62 44.29 -2.84
C MET A 803 9.62 44.71 -1.35
N LEU A 804 10.18 43.89 -0.46
CA LEU A 804 10.33 44.21 0.97
C LEU A 804 11.46 45.22 1.26
N SER A 805 11.44 46.38 0.60
CA SER A 805 12.40 47.48 0.82
C SER A 805 11.84 48.51 1.80
N GLY A 806 12.09 48.33 3.10
CA GLY A 806 11.63 49.22 4.18
C GLY A 806 12.19 48.80 5.55
N LYS A 807 11.86 49.50 6.63
CA LYS A 807 12.24 49.08 8.01
C LYS A 807 11.30 47.98 8.52
N VAL A 808 11.40 46.79 7.94
CA VAL A 808 10.52 45.65 8.25
C VAL A 808 10.99 44.93 9.52
N VAL A 809 10.11 44.79 10.51
CA VAL A 809 10.40 44.00 11.72
C VAL A 809 10.10 42.52 11.46
N LEU A 810 11.11 41.83 10.90
CA LEU A 810 11.09 40.37 10.74
C LEU A 810 11.69 39.71 11.97
N LYS A 811 10.98 38.77 12.59
CA LYS A 811 11.49 38.00 13.74
C LYS A 811 12.21 36.73 13.30
N LYS A 812 11.71 36.08 12.24
CA LYS A 812 12.32 34.88 11.65
C LYS A 812 12.18 34.85 10.13
N LEU A 813 13.26 34.45 9.46
CA LEU A 813 13.34 34.24 8.00
C LEU A 813 13.97 32.87 7.70
N LYS A 814 13.34 32.09 6.82
CA LYS A 814 13.96 30.92 6.18
C LYS A 814 13.91 31.06 4.66
N CYS A 815 15.07 30.97 4.03
CA CYS A 815 15.26 30.99 2.57
C CYS A 815 15.96 29.70 2.12
N ASN A 816 15.61 29.20 0.95
CA ASN A 816 16.25 28.04 0.33
C ASN A 816 16.37 28.27 -1.19
N TRP A 817 17.56 28.04 -1.76
CA TRP A 817 17.82 28.23 -3.19
C TRP A 817 18.43 26.94 -3.74
N TYR A 818 17.55 25.98 -4.06
CA TYR A 818 17.92 24.67 -4.53
C TYR A 818 17.13 24.32 -5.79
N GLN A 819 17.75 24.57 -6.94
CA GLN A 819 17.39 23.99 -8.23
C GLN A 819 18.67 23.50 -8.90
N PRO A 820 18.87 22.18 -9.05
CA PRO A 820 19.92 21.64 -9.91
C PRO A 820 19.73 22.11 -11.37
N GLY A 821 20.82 22.51 -12.04
CA GLY A 821 20.85 22.79 -13.47
C GLY A 821 20.22 24.11 -13.96
N GLU A 822 19.66 24.96 -13.09
CA GLU A 822 19.24 26.32 -13.47
C GLU A 822 20.20 27.39 -12.92
N LYS A 823 20.60 28.33 -13.79
CA LYS A 823 21.56 29.40 -13.44
C LYS A 823 20.90 30.49 -12.60
N LEU A 824 20.97 30.30 -11.27
CA LEU A 824 20.53 31.26 -10.26
C LEU A 824 20.92 32.72 -10.64
N PRO A 825 19.94 33.61 -10.86
CA PRO A 825 20.24 34.97 -11.31
C PRO A 825 20.92 35.76 -10.18
N ILE A 826 22.19 36.10 -10.38
CA ILE A 826 23.08 36.85 -9.45
C ILE A 826 22.40 38.09 -8.84
N SER A 827 21.50 38.74 -9.59
CA SER A 827 20.71 39.87 -9.12
C SER A 827 19.87 39.58 -7.86
N GLY A 828 19.42 38.34 -7.65
CA GLY A 828 18.65 37.91 -6.48
C GLY A 828 19.38 38.07 -5.15
N LEU A 829 20.69 37.84 -5.11
CA LEU A 829 21.52 37.99 -3.90
C LEU A 829 21.50 39.44 -3.37
N GLY A 830 21.48 40.42 -4.28
CA GLY A 830 21.37 41.85 -3.92
C GLY A 830 20.02 42.25 -3.32
N TYR A 831 18.94 41.50 -3.58
CA TYR A 831 17.65 41.67 -2.89
C TYR A 831 17.67 41.02 -1.50
N LEU A 832 18.33 39.87 -1.36
CA LEU A 832 18.53 39.22 -0.07
C LEU A 832 19.35 40.10 0.88
N THR A 833 20.49 40.65 0.46
CA THR A 833 21.28 41.57 1.29
C THR A 833 20.42 42.74 1.77
N LYS A 834 19.63 43.37 0.88
CA LYS A 834 18.72 44.47 1.26
C LYS A 834 17.61 44.06 2.23
N LEU A 835 17.08 42.84 2.10
CA LEU A 835 16.09 42.28 3.04
C LEU A 835 16.70 42.01 4.42
N LEU A 836 17.94 41.51 4.45
CA LEU A 836 18.70 41.27 5.66
C LEU A 836 19.13 42.59 6.33
N GLU A 837 19.44 43.63 5.54
CA GLU A 837 19.76 44.99 6.02
C GLU A 837 18.53 45.65 6.65
N ALA A 838 17.40 45.60 5.95
CA ALA A 838 16.08 46.03 6.42
C ALA A 838 15.71 45.40 7.78
N ALA A 839 16.01 44.12 7.95
CA ALA A 839 15.68 43.34 9.14
C ALA A 839 16.74 43.38 10.26
N ALA A 840 17.92 43.97 10.06
CA ALA A 840 19.10 43.76 10.91
C ALA A 840 18.93 44.10 12.40
N ASP A 841 18.03 45.05 12.72
CA ASP A 841 17.69 45.47 14.10
C ASP A 841 16.52 44.68 14.72
N SER A 842 16.02 43.65 14.02
CA SER A 842 14.83 42.88 14.39
C SER A 842 14.97 41.35 14.28
N LEU A 843 15.82 40.86 13.38
CA LEU A 843 15.91 39.44 13.05
C LEU A 843 16.52 38.64 14.19
N GLU A 844 15.73 37.73 14.77
CA GLU A 844 16.15 36.86 15.88
C GLU A 844 16.59 35.47 15.40
N GLU A 845 15.98 34.97 14.33
CA GLU A 845 16.29 33.67 13.71
C GLU A 845 16.48 33.80 12.18
N LEU A 846 17.58 33.25 11.67
CA LEU A 846 17.91 33.22 10.23
C LEU A 846 18.35 31.82 9.80
N GLU A 847 17.79 31.34 8.70
CA GLU A 847 18.15 30.07 8.08
C GLU A 847 18.28 30.27 6.55
N LEU A 848 19.45 29.94 5.98
CA LEU A 848 19.80 30.19 4.57
C LEU A 848 20.56 29.00 3.98
N SER A 849 19.99 28.29 3.01
CA SER A 849 20.64 27.19 2.29
C SER A 849 20.59 27.36 0.77
N GLY A 850 21.62 26.93 0.04
CA GLY A 850 21.56 26.87 -1.42
C GLY A 850 22.77 26.25 -2.11
N THR A 851 22.73 26.25 -3.44
CA THR A 851 23.66 25.54 -4.34
C THR A 851 24.06 26.43 -5.53
N PHE A 852 25.30 26.33 -6.01
CA PHE A 852 25.85 27.18 -7.09
C PHE A 852 26.81 26.40 -8.02
N GLU A 853 26.86 26.77 -9.31
CA GLU A 853 27.84 26.25 -10.31
C GLU A 853 29.12 27.12 -10.35
N VAL A 854 30.29 26.54 -10.57
CA VAL A 854 31.61 27.18 -10.36
C VAL A 854 31.89 28.38 -11.28
N GLU A 855 31.83 28.23 -12.60
CA GLU A 855 32.60 29.10 -13.52
C GLU A 855 32.21 30.59 -13.56
N THR A 856 31.01 30.98 -13.11
CA THR A 856 30.61 32.41 -13.06
C THR A 856 30.11 32.90 -11.70
N SER A 857 29.91 32.00 -10.73
CA SER A 857 29.25 32.35 -9.46
C SER A 857 30.20 32.90 -8.40
N LEU A 858 31.48 32.48 -8.39
CA LEU A 858 32.40 32.79 -7.28
C LEU A 858 32.83 34.26 -7.22
N ASP A 859 33.13 34.91 -8.35
CA ASP A 859 33.41 36.35 -8.37
C ASP A 859 32.14 37.20 -8.19
N ALA A 860 30.99 36.69 -8.64
CA ALA A 860 29.70 37.31 -8.37
C ALA A 860 29.36 37.30 -6.87
N LEU A 861 29.64 36.22 -6.14
CA LEU A 861 29.49 36.12 -4.68
C LEU A 861 30.38 37.12 -3.93
N LYS A 862 31.62 37.35 -4.39
CA LYS A 862 32.54 38.37 -3.82
C LYS A 862 32.01 39.81 -3.92
N VAL A 863 31.16 40.10 -4.91
CA VAL A 863 30.68 41.46 -5.22
C VAL A 863 29.22 41.68 -4.79
N GLY A 864 28.38 40.64 -4.82
CA GLY A 864 26.92 40.77 -4.77
C GLY A 864 26.22 40.44 -3.44
N PHE A 865 26.89 39.76 -2.49
CA PHE A 865 26.26 39.36 -1.22
C PHE A 865 27.07 39.82 0.01
N ALA A 866 26.51 40.75 0.76
CA ALA A 866 26.97 41.11 2.10
C ALA A 866 25.97 40.65 3.16
N LEU A 867 26.48 40.05 4.25
CA LEU A 867 25.69 39.83 5.47
C LEU A 867 25.84 41.06 6.38
N PRO A 868 24.77 41.84 6.62
CA PRO A 868 24.85 43.03 7.45
C PRO A 868 25.01 42.69 8.94
N ARG A 869 25.39 43.69 9.74
CA ARG A 869 25.62 43.53 11.18
C ARG A 869 24.31 43.36 11.96
N MET A 870 23.78 42.14 11.96
CA MET A 870 22.58 41.73 12.69
C MET A 870 22.71 42.01 14.19
N ARG A 871 21.94 42.97 14.73
CA ARG A 871 22.05 43.39 16.14
C ARG A 871 21.26 42.52 17.12
N LYS A 872 20.36 41.65 16.63
CA LYS A 872 19.48 40.81 17.47
C LYS A 872 19.45 39.32 17.12
N LEU A 873 20.32 38.86 16.21
CA LEU A 873 20.31 37.47 15.76
C LEU A 873 20.76 36.52 16.88
N LYS A 874 19.83 35.72 17.38
CA LYS A 874 20.03 34.72 18.44
C LYS A 874 20.39 33.35 17.88
N SER A 875 19.98 33.06 16.64
CA SER A 875 20.15 31.76 15.99
C SER A 875 20.34 31.92 14.49
N PHE A 876 21.56 31.65 14.01
CA PHE A 876 21.86 31.41 12.60
C PHE A 876 21.99 29.90 12.37
N LYS A 877 21.33 29.35 11.34
CA LYS A 877 21.28 27.89 11.10
C LYS A 877 21.40 27.54 9.63
N ASN A 878 21.90 26.32 9.39
CA ASN A 878 21.91 25.64 8.09
C ASN A 878 22.58 26.43 6.95
N TRP A 879 23.56 27.29 7.24
CA TRP A 879 24.37 27.93 6.21
C TRP A 879 25.19 26.88 5.47
N ARG A 880 24.64 26.42 4.36
CA ARG A 880 25.23 25.46 3.44
C ARG A 880 25.21 26.08 2.05
N VAL A 881 26.38 26.09 1.43
CA VAL A 881 26.65 26.58 0.09
C VAL A 881 27.38 25.44 -0.61
N ASP A 882 26.63 24.59 -1.30
CA ASP A 882 27.24 23.54 -2.13
C ASP A 882 27.68 24.19 -3.45
N VAL A 883 28.95 24.03 -3.82
CA VAL A 883 29.52 24.59 -5.04
C VAL A 883 29.96 23.42 -5.92
N PHE A 884 29.39 23.32 -7.13
CA PHE A 884 29.63 22.22 -8.08
C PHE A 884 30.45 22.71 -9.27
N GLU A 885 31.44 21.91 -9.64
CA GLU A 885 32.42 22.17 -10.71
C GLU A 885 31.79 22.17 -12.10
#